data_AF-A0A7Z9LXT0-F1
#
_entry.id   AF-A0A7Z9LXT0-F1
#
_cell.length_a   1.000
_cell.length_b   1.000
_cell.length_c   1.000
_cell.angle_alpha   90.00
_cell.angle_beta   90.00
_cell.angle_gamma   90.00
#
_symmetry.space_group_name_H-M   'P 1'
#
loop_
_entity.id
_entity.type
_entity.pdbx_description
1 polymer ?
#
loop_
_entity_poly.entity_id
_entity_poly.type
_entity_poly.pdbx_seq_one_letter_code
_entity_poly.pdbx_strand_id
1 'polypeptide(L)'
;DNLPRQTIIGNLGGSAESNDILLDATSINLNGLSGTYAVTQAEIGDNSTLVGNMNWDVDILKVSVTAGTSIRVNTNTDAYGNQLNTIARLFDSNGIELAISDNDPGPGELPGTDSYLEFTVTADGDYFIGVSGLGNGTYDPTDMTTRLGGSTGRYDLQIDIDISAGFTQRQNNRVNLPNAVSLLNNSALILEGSVGVSSDVAVTIHSGMTAAEVASRVQLALANTFAGGELGAFKRYGSVIRMIGHTVDDRGPLGLTETMPGDEYGNFESNRRGQDFAAGQSQLSSFEGIYIDDIIIGFAERGEMVTGANANDAFVPNLRPRVNQITTGEYQLELRQGTQHVDYALDGTLPFIARTWDTNDRLGTELAIHAPAGFDIVEGATFTISDGYPHNEITFEFDDINIDDGVAGGNVEISIDPSSTEEEVALLMRDAINNNATLTGAGIVAGFASGANPTVTSTDNVINLDGPVVVDVDDPLTVPYSDTGDDNAPREQGQVVIGQNIISDSLGFGISMVSTVIDADGNPHQGPVRVGRELNTFNLLPGVVVTDNILANNTLGGISLSGDATAGQTAAVPFARIINNTIVGNGTGTGIQISNNASPTLLNNIVADLNVGIDVDPSSSTSVIGGMVYANNATDATDTKGDFSIDIDTAAGDALFQDATNGNYYLAPGALAIDSAVDSVVERDEMHTLKSPLGIADSPIIVSSYDAIGQRRVDDPSVSTPTGIGHEVFKDRGALDRADFVGPQAVIVSPLDNTAPDRNPADTIIEIRNQDLEVIAIQLVESENSRDLNGGSGVLDSSVQSSAVTLFRDGVRLEPRFDYTFEYDSANDIIRLI
;
A
#
# COMPACT_ATOMS: atom_id res chain seq x y z
N ASP A 1 -19.01 -12.40 44.97
CA ASP A 1 -19.79 -13.57 45.42
C ASP A 1 -19.02 -14.89 45.55
N ASN A 2 -17.74 -14.89 45.94
CA ASN A 2 -17.03 -16.13 46.30
C ASN A 2 -16.05 -15.88 47.46
N LEU A 3 -16.60 -15.41 48.58
CA LEU A 3 -15.93 -15.50 49.89
C LEU A 3 -16.42 -16.77 50.59
N PRO A 4 -15.58 -17.53 51.31
CA PRO A 4 -16.00 -18.72 52.01
C PRO A 4 -17.05 -18.37 53.09
N ARG A 5 -18.31 -18.78 52.90
CA ARG A 5 -19.37 -18.72 53.92
C ARG A 5 -19.16 -19.88 54.90
N GLN A 6 -19.17 -19.60 56.20
CA GLN A 6 -19.17 -20.64 57.23
C GLN A 6 -20.61 -21.08 57.52
N THR A 7 -20.86 -22.39 57.59
CA THR A 7 -22.12 -22.92 58.15
C THR A 7 -21.87 -23.45 59.57
N ILE A 8 -22.66 -22.99 60.53
CA ILE A 8 -22.65 -23.48 61.91
C ILE A 8 -24.00 -24.15 62.18
N ILE A 9 -23.96 -25.36 62.72
CA ILE A 9 -25.16 -26.07 63.16
C ILE A 9 -25.37 -25.79 64.65
N GLY A 10 -26.48 -25.14 64.99
CA GLY A 10 -26.91 -24.84 66.34
C GLY A 10 -27.78 -25.93 66.95
N ASN A 11 -28.14 -25.73 68.22
CA ASN A 11 -29.10 -26.57 68.93
C ASN A 11 -29.98 -25.66 69.79
N LEU A 12 -31.29 -25.68 69.53
CA LEU A 12 -32.36 -24.99 70.28
C LEU A 12 -33.29 -26.09 70.81
N GLY A 13 -32.72 -27.03 71.56
CA GLY A 13 -33.47 -28.18 72.04
C GLY A 13 -32.79 -28.84 73.23
N GLY A 14 -33.53 -28.97 74.33
CA GLY A 14 -33.07 -29.63 75.56
C GLY A 14 -34.00 -29.43 76.76
N SER A 15 -33.92 -30.34 77.75
CA SER A 15 -34.83 -30.39 78.92
C SER A 15 -34.76 -29.20 79.89
N ALA A 16 -34.10 -28.10 79.53
CA ALA A 16 -34.03 -26.83 80.23
C ALA A 16 -33.57 -25.74 79.24
N GLU A 17 -34.35 -25.53 78.17
CA GLU A 17 -34.24 -24.37 77.28
C GLU A 17 -34.48 -23.09 78.10
N SER A 18 -33.55 -22.13 78.06
CA SER A 18 -33.70 -20.84 78.75
C SER A 18 -33.88 -19.67 77.78
N ASN A 19 -33.83 -19.91 76.48
CA ASN A 19 -33.68 -18.88 75.45
C ASN A 19 -34.95 -18.06 75.16
N ASP A 20 -35.94 -18.09 76.04
CA ASP A 20 -37.21 -17.40 75.88
C ASP A 20 -37.14 -15.88 75.95
N ILE A 21 -36.16 -15.31 76.64
CA ILE A 21 -36.03 -13.87 76.85
C ILE A 21 -34.66 -13.37 76.41
N LEU A 22 -34.55 -12.07 76.13
CA LEU A 22 -33.29 -11.45 75.67
C LEU A 22 -32.10 -11.76 76.58
N LEU A 23 -32.33 -11.84 77.90
CA LEU A 23 -31.28 -12.09 78.90
C LEU A 23 -30.61 -13.45 78.70
N ASP A 24 -31.38 -14.44 78.28
CA ASP A 24 -30.99 -15.85 78.22
C ASP A 24 -30.89 -16.37 76.76
N ALA A 25 -30.94 -15.45 75.78
CA ALA A 25 -30.94 -15.76 74.35
C ALA A 25 -29.72 -16.58 73.89
N THR A 26 -29.95 -17.53 72.99
CA THR A 26 -28.90 -18.39 72.43
C THR A 26 -27.98 -17.57 71.52
N SER A 27 -26.70 -17.47 71.87
CA SER A 27 -25.74 -16.67 71.09
C SER A 27 -25.34 -17.34 69.77
N ILE A 28 -25.56 -16.64 68.65
CA ILE A 28 -25.02 -16.98 67.34
C ILE A 28 -23.58 -16.48 67.29
N ASN A 29 -22.63 -17.41 67.11
CA ASN A 29 -21.20 -17.07 67.02
C ASN A 29 -20.60 -17.55 65.70
N LEU A 30 -20.67 -16.71 64.67
CA LEU A 30 -20.02 -16.93 63.37
C LEU A 30 -18.53 -16.51 63.35
N ASN A 31 -17.92 -16.27 64.54
CA ASN A 31 -16.66 -15.53 64.68
C ASN A 31 -16.65 -14.22 63.90
N GLY A 32 -17.88 -13.71 63.65
CA GLY A 32 -18.22 -12.58 62.84
C GLY A 32 -17.93 -12.64 61.34
N LEU A 33 -17.55 -13.77 60.80
CA LEU A 33 -17.53 -13.89 59.35
C LEU A 33 -18.96 -13.92 58.80
N SER A 34 -19.13 -13.61 57.51
CA SER A 34 -20.39 -13.90 56.84
C SER A 34 -20.61 -15.41 56.85
N GLY A 35 -21.84 -15.85 57.11
CA GLY A 35 -22.12 -17.26 57.28
C GLY A 35 -23.58 -17.55 57.56
N THR A 36 -23.86 -18.82 57.74
CA THR A 36 -25.19 -19.38 57.96
C THR A 36 -25.21 -20.09 59.30
N TYR A 37 -26.13 -19.71 60.18
CA TYR A 37 -26.45 -20.46 61.39
C TYR A 37 -27.72 -21.28 61.13
N ALA A 38 -27.63 -22.60 61.22
CA ALA A 38 -28.75 -23.48 60.94
C ALA A 38 -29.07 -24.35 62.16
N VAL A 39 -30.35 -24.53 62.47
CA VAL A 39 -30.82 -25.45 63.50
C VAL A 39 -31.82 -26.38 62.84
N THR A 40 -31.67 -27.68 63.07
CA THR A 40 -32.64 -28.67 62.61
C THR A 40 -33.41 -29.22 63.79
N GLN A 41 -34.72 -29.43 63.61
CA GLN A 41 -35.61 -29.95 64.65
C GLN A 41 -35.69 -29.08 65.93
N ALA A 42 -35.60 -27.76 65.81
CA ALA A 42 -36.01 -26.86 66.89
C ALA A 42 -37.50 -27.04 67.18
N GLU A 43 -37.98 -26.78 68.39
CA GLU A 43 -39.37 -27.05 68.76
C GLU A 43 -39.95 -25.94 69.64
N ILE A 44 -40.90 -25.18 69.08
CA ILE A 44 -41.72 -24.26 69.88
C ILE A 44 -42.67 -25.11 70.72
N GLY A 45 -42.55 -25.00 72.04
CA GLY A 45 -43.35 -25.68 73.05
C GLY A 45 -42.60 -26.77 73.81
N ASP A 46 -41.27 -26.76 73.79
CA ASP A 46 -40.42 -27.74 74.45
C ASP A 46 -39.85 -27.26 75.80
N ASN A 47 -39.99 -25.96 76.14
CA ASN A 47 -39.56 -25.46 77.43
C ASN A 47 -40.35 -26.07 78.61
N SER A 48 -39.73 -27.03 79.27
CA SER A 48 -40.31 -27.75 80.42
C SER A 48 -40.56 -26.89 81.67
N THR A 49 -40.02 -25.66 81.73
CA THR A 49 -40.27 -24.73 82.84
C THR A 49 -41.63 -24.03 82.71
N LEU A 50 -42.22 -24.01 81.51
CA LEU A 50 -43.53 -23.43 81.21
C LEU A 50 -44.68 -24.44 81.44
N VAL A 51 -44.61 -25.24 82.51
CA VAL A 51 -45.59 -26.31 82.80
C VAL A 51 -47.03 -25.77 82.79
N GLY A 52 -47.83 -26.22 81.83
CA GLY A 52 -49.22 -25.80 81.63
C GLY A 52 -49.44 -24.64 80.66
N ASN A 53 -48.36 -23.96 80.24
CA ASN A 53 -48.34 -22.86 79.26
C ASN A 53 -47.24 -23.08 78.22
N MET A 54 -47.04 -24.32 77.77
CA MET A 54 -45.98 -24.66 76.80
C MET A 54 -46.16 -23.90 75.47
N ASN A 55 -47.36 -23.41 75.18
CA ASN A 55 -47.63 -22.54 74.05
C ASN A 55 -47.18 -21.08 74.23
N TRP A 56 -46.53 -20.71 75.33
CA TRP A 56 -45.87 -19.41 75.53
C TRP A 56 -44.41 -19.41 75.10
N ASP A 57 -43.91 -20.57 74.69
CA ASP A 57 -42.52 -20.78 74.32
C ASP A 57 -42.10 -19.93 73.11
N VAL A 58 -40.88 -19.43 73.17
CA VAL A 58 -40.26 -18.59 72.14
C VAL A 58 -38.77 -18.93 72.10
N ASP A 59 -38.24 -19.14 70.91
CA ASP A 59 -36.80 -19.28 70.74
C ASP A 59 -36.17 -17.92 70.42
N ILE A 60 -35.35 -17.36 71.32
CA ILE A 60 -34.59 -16.13 71.05
C ILE A 60 -33.11 -16.42 70.86
N LEU A 61 -32.58 -15.94 69.75
CA LEU A 61 -31.16 -15.97 69.40
C LEU A 61 -30.57 -14.56 69.39
N LYS A 62 -29.30 -14.44 69.77
CA LYS A 62 -28.57 -13.17 69.83
C LYS A 62 -27.44 -13.15 68.81
N VAL A 63 -27.28 -12.05 68.08
CA VAL A 63 -26.13 -11.79 67.21
C VAL A 63 -25.56 -10.38 67.38
N SER A 64 -24.24 -10.27 67.49
CA SER A 64 -23.52 -8.98 67.52
C SER A 64 -22.99 -8.64 66.12
N VAL A 65 -23.41 -7.51 65.56
CA VAL A 65 -23.11 -7.12 64.16
C VAL A 65 -22.84 -5.62 64.02
N THR A 66 -22.22 -5.23 62.89
CA THR A 66 -21.95 -3.83 62.56
C THR A 66 -22.97 -3.27 61.56
N ALA A 67 -23.10 -1.94 61.52
CA ALA A 67 -23.92 -1.23 60.55
C ALA A 67 -23.59 -1.66 59.11
N GLY A 68 -24.63 -1.91 58.32
CA GLY A 68 -24.56 -2.44 56.96
C GLY A 68 -24.63 -3.98 56.88
N THR A 69 -24.64 -4.70 58.01
CA THR A 69 -24.81 -6.17 58.00
C THR A 69 -26.24 -6.54 57.61
N SER A 70 -26.41 -7.45 56.66
CA SER A 70 -27.73 -8.04 56.34
C SER A 70 -27.96 -9.32 57.15
N ILE A 71 -29.13 -9.43 57.79
CA ILE A 71 -29.60 -10.61 58.51
C ILE A 71 -30.84 -11.14 57.77
N ARG A 72 -30.82 -12.40 57.39
CA ARG A 72 -31.93 -13.11 56.75
C ARG A 72 -32.31 -14.33 57.57
N VAL A 73 -33.55 -14.37 58.05
CA VAL A 73 -34.11 -15.44 58.88
C VAL A 73 -35.12 -16.20 58.06
N ASN A 74 -34.99 -17.52 57.99
CA ASN A 74 -35.93 -18.41 57.32
C ASN A 74 -36.31 -19.55 58.27
N THR A 75 -37.60 -19.86 58.37
CA THR A 75 -38.12 -21.00 59.14
C THR A 75 -38.75 -22.01 58.19
N ASN A 76 -38.72 -23.30 58.52
CA ASN A 76 -39.34 -24.33 57.69
C ASN A 76 -40.02 -25.41 58.56
N THR A 77 -41.32 -25.61 58.36
CA THR A 77 -42.12 -26.59 59.12
C THR A 77 -42.53 -27.82 58.29
N ASP A 78 -42.35 -27.79 56.97
CA ASP A 78 -42.83 -28.79 56.01
C ASP A 78 -42.39 -30.23 56.33
N ALA A 79 -41.17 -30.38 56.85
CA ALA A 79 -40.57 -31.69 57.13
C ALA A 79 -41.27 -32.47 58.28
N TYR A 80 -42.12 -31.82 59.07
CA TYR A 80 -42.58 -32.35 60.36
C TYR A 80 -44.08 -32.63 60.45
N GLY A 81 -44.88 -32.18 59.48
CA GLY A 81 -46.34 -32.43 59.45
C GLY A 81 -47.07 -31.95 60.70
N ASN A 82 -46.53 -30.94 61.40
CA ASN A 82 -47.12 -30.33 62.58
C ASN A 82 -48.00 -29.12 62.20
N GLN A 83 -48.62 -28.47 63.20
CA GLN A 83 -49.51 -27.32 63.00
C GLN A 83 -48.85 -25.99 63.38
N LEU A 84 -47.51 -25.94 63.47
CA LEU A 84 -46.81 -24.72 63.79
C LEU A 84 -46.96 -23.74 62.63
N ASN A 85 -47.44 -22.54 62.93
CA ASN A 85 -47.34 -21.39 62.06
C ASN A 85 -46.36 -20.42 62.72
N THR A 86 -45.21 -20.19 62.09
CA THR A 86 -44.10 -19.45 62.70
C THR A 86 -44.25 -17.96 62.47
N ILE A 87 -43.92 -17.18 63.50
CA ILE A 87 -43.72 -15.73 63.43
C ILE A 87 -42.26 -15.45 63.77
N ALA A 88 -41.53 -14.81 62.85
CA ALA A 88 -40.14 -14.39 63.05
C ALA A 88 -40.09 -12.89 63.35
N ARG A 89 -39.37 -12.49 64.39
CA ARG A 89 -39.20 -11.10 64.82
C ARG A 89 -37.74 -10.75 65.03
N LEU A 90 -37.39 -9.50 64.79
CA LEU A 90 -36.06 -8.95 65.06
C LEU A 90 -36.18 -7.78 66.05
N PHE A 91 -35.33 -7.75 67.06
CA PHE A 91 -35.30 -6.72 68.10
C PHE A 91 -33.92 -6.08 68.26
N ASP A 92 -33.89 -4.85 68.77
CA ASP A 92 -32.67 -4.22 69.27
C ASP A 92 -32.32 -4.69 70.70
N SER A 93 -31.19 -4.22 71.23
CA SER A 93 -30.75 -4.53 72.60
C SER A 93 -31.66 -4.03 73.73
N ASN A 94 -32.63 -3.14 73.45
CA ASN A 94 -33.62 -2.68 74.42
C ASN A 94 -34.93 -3.47 74.33
N GLY A 95 -35.04 -4.44 73.42
CA GLY A 95 -36.27 -5.20 73.16
C GLY A 95 -37.28 -4.48 72.28
N ILE A 96 -36.87 -3.41 71.58
CA ILE A 96 -37.72 -2.74 70.60
C ILE A 96 -37.73 -3.58 69.32
N GLU A 97 -38.93 -3.89 68.83
CA GLU A 97 -39.11 -4.60 67.55
C GLU A 97 -38.68 -3.72 66.38
N LEU A 98 -37.85 -4.28 65.51
CA LEU A 98 -37.32 -3.65 64.30
C LEU A 98 -37.96 -4.21 63.03
N ALA A 99 -38.31 -5.49 63.04
CA ALA A 99 -38.97 -6.17 61.93
C ALA A 99 -39.76 -7.39 62.44
N ILE A 100 -40.82 -7.74 61.71
CA ILE A 100 -41.67 -8.92 61.95
C ILE A 100 -42.06 -9.52 60.60
N SER A 101 -42.13 -10.84 60.55
CA SER A 101 -42.68 -11.64 59.46
C SER A 101 -43.71 -12.61 60.03
N ASP A 102 -44.83 -12.74 59.34
CA ASP A 102 -45.89 -13.73 59.58
C ASP A 102 -46.31 -14.31 58.23
N ASN A 103 -45.77 -15.48 57.88
CA ASN A 103 -46.01 -16.19 56.62
C ASN A 103 -45.47 -15.52 55.34
N ASP A 104 -44.50 -14.61 55.47
CA ASP A 104 -43.84 -14.01 54.30
C ASP A 104 -42.97 -15.08 53.60
N PRO A 105 -43.13 -15.34 52.29
CA PRO A 105 -42.37 -16.36 51.59
C PRO A 105 -40.92 -15.90 51.32
N GLY A 106 -39.96 -16.80 51.57
CA GLY A 106 -38.57 -16.58 51.19
C GLY A 106 -38.33 -16.62 49.67
N PRO A 107 -37.15 -16.20 49.20
CA PRO A 107 -36.79 -16.28 47.79
C PRO A 107 -36.88 -17.71 47.24
N GLY A 108 -37.85 -17.95 46.36
CA GLY A 108 -38.08 -19.25 45.70
C GLY A 108 -39.06 -20.18 46.41
N GLU A 109 -39.70 -19.73 47.50
CA GLU A 109 -40.71 -20.50 48.24
C GLU A 109 -42.14 -20.09 47.85
N LEU A 110 -43.10 -21.02 48.02
CA LEU A 110 -44.53 -20.73 47.87
C LEU A 110 -45.08 -20.19 49.20
N PRO A 111 -46.18 -19.40 49.19
CA PRO A 111 -46.84 -18.96 50.43
C PRO A 111 -47.24 -20.17 51.31
N GLY A 112 -46.88 -20.11 52.60
CA GLY A 112 -47.05 -21.22 53.54
C GLY A 112 -47.34 -20.73 54.96
N THR A 113 -47.01 -21.56 55.96
CA THR A 113 -47.11 -21.24 57.40
C THR A 113 -45.77 -20.83 58.01
N ASP A 114 -44.77 -20.63 57.15
CA ASP A 114 -43.37 -20.38 57.49
C ASP A 114 -43.02 -18.90 57.28
N SER A 115 -42.20 -18.35 58.16
CA SER A 115 -41.77 -16.95 58.14
C SER A 115 -40.38 -16.75 57.53
N TYR A 116 -40.26 -15.75 56.66
CA TYR A 116 -39.01 -15.21 56.13
C TYR A 116 -38.87 -13.71 56.43
N LEU A 117 -37.73 -13.32 57.02
CA LEU A 117 -37.44 -11.93 57.38
C LEU A 117 -36.05 -11.54 56.88
N GLU A 118 -35.94 -10.40 56.17
CA GLU A 118 -34.67 -9.79 55.78
C GLU A 118 -34.55 -8.38 56.38
N PHE A 119 -33.40 -8.09 57.01
CA PHE A 119 -33.15 -6.78 57.61
C PHE A 119 -31.67 -6.38 57.50
N THR A 120 -31.43 -5.15 57.03
CA THR A 120 -30.09 -4.55 57.04
C THR A 120 -29.92 -3.66 58.26
N VAL A 121 -28.97 -4.01 59.09
CA VAL A 121 -28.65 -3.33 60.34
C VAL A 121 -28.12 -1.92 60.09
N THR A 122 -28.67 -0.92 60.79
CA THR A 122 -28.32 0.49 60.61
C THR A 122 -27.29 1.01 61.63
N ALA A 123 -27.02 0.27 62.70
CA ALA A 123 -26.09 0.66 63.76
C ALA A 123 -25.39 -0.56 64.37
N ASP A 124 -24.13 -0.38 64.79
CA ASP A 124 -23.37 -1.41 65.49
C ASP A 124 -24.06 -1.80 66.81
N GLY A 125 -24.15 -3.09 67.11
CA GLY A 125 -24.72 -3.56 68.36
C GLY A 125 -25.21 -5.00 68.34
N ASP A 126 -25.91 -5.36 69.42
CA ASP A 126 -26.56 -6.64 69.59
C ASP A 126 -27.99 -6.59 69.05
N TYR A 127 -28.33 -7.56 68.21
CA TYR A 127 -29.65 -7.78 67.65
C TYR A 127 -30.16 -9.16 68.05
N PHE A 128 -31.46 -9.27 68.24
CA PHE A 128 -32.11 -10.47 68.76
C PHE A 128 -33.16 -10.97 67.80
N ILE A 129 -33.09 -12.24 67.44
CA ILE A 129 -33.99 -12.91 66.51
C ILE A 129 -34.88 -13.82 67.34
N GLY A 130 -36.18 -13.59 67.30
CA GLY A 130 -37.15 -14.40 68.03
C GLY A 130 -38.06 -15.18 67.09
N VAL A 131 -38.31 -16.44 67.40
CA VAL A 131 -39.26 -17.30 66.70
C VAL A 131 -40.34 -17.73 67.68
N SER A 132 -41.60 -17.57 67.27
CA SER A 132 -42.77 -17.93 68.09
C SER A 132 -43.87 -18.52 67.23
N GLY A 133 -44.89 -19.12 67.84
CA GLY A 133 -46.08 -19.58 67.13
C GLY A 133 -47.15 -18.50 66.93
N LEU A 134 -47.94 -18.62 65.87
CA LEU A 134 -49.13 -17.80 65.61
C LEU A 134 -50.07 -17.81 66.81
N GLY A 135 -50.38 -16.62 67.32
CA GLY A 135 -51.11 -16.42 68.59
C GLY A 135 -50.23 -15.89 69.73
N ASN A 136 -48.91 -16.12 69.68
CA ASN A 136 -47.92 -15.53 70.61
C ASN A 136 -47.12 -14.38 69.97
N GLY A 137 -47.39 -13.95 68.74
CA GLY A 137 -46.55 -12.98 68.01
C GLY A 137 -46.36 -11.58 68.62
N THR A 138 -47.09 -11.23 69.70
CA THR A 138 -46.96 -9.94 70.41
C THR A 138 -46.25 -10.07 71.76
N TYR A 139 -45.53 -11.17 72.02
CA TYR A 139 -44.80 -11.36 73.27
C TYR A 139 -43.80 -10.22 73.55
N ASP A 140 -43.61 -9.90 74.83
CA ASP A 140 -42.50 -9.05 75.27
C ASP A 140 -41.22 -9.92 75.29
N PRO A 141 -40.14 -9.55 74.57
CA PRO A 141 -38.93 -10.35 74.56
C PRO A 141 -38.09 -10.19 75.84
N THR A 142 -38.41 -9.21 76.71
CA THR A 142 -37.64 -8.92 77.93
C THR A 142 -38.21 -9.59 79.17
N ASP A 143 -39.46 -10.07 79.13
CA ASP A 143 -40.12 -10.77 80.23
C ASP A 143 -41.05 -11.89 79.76
N MET A 144 -41.48 -12.75 80.68
CA MET A 144 -42.43 -13.84 80.40
C MET A 144 -43.83 -13.59 80.99
N THR A 145 -44.10 -12.41 81.52
CA THR A 145 -45.26 -12.16 82.39
C THR A 145 -46.55 -11.88 81.63
N THR A 146 -46.48 -11.51 80.35
CA THR A 146 -47.63 -11.05 79.55
C THR A 146 -47.88 -11.82 78.23
N ARG A 147 -47.37 -13.06 78.13
CA ARG A 147 -47.46 -13.86 76.89
C ARG A 147 -48.85 -14.42 76.59
N LEU A 148 -49.11 -14.64 75.30
CA LEU A 148 -50.30 -15.30 74.79
C LEU A 148 -49.94 -16.68 74.25
N GLY A 149 -50.89 -17.60 74.24
CA GLY A 149 -50.67 -18.95 73.70
C GLY A 149 -50.63 -18.95 72.16
N GLY A 150 -49.54 -19.44 71.58
CA GLY A 150 -49.37 -19.65 70.14
C GLY A 150 -49.50 -21.11 69.68
N SER A 151 -49.42 -21.34 68.37
CA SER A 151 -49.20 -22.69 67.82
C SER A 151 -47.85 -23.25 68.27
N THR A 152 -47.75 -24.56 68.44
CA THR A 152 -46.52 -25.26 68.87
C THR A 152 -46.15 -26.34 67.85
N GLY A 153 -44.87 -26.69 67.77
CA GLY A 153 -44.37 -27.72 66.86
C GLY A 153 -42.91 -27.54 66.50
N ARG A 154 -42.43 -28.40 65.61
CA ARG A 154 -41.04 -28.43 65.16
C ARG A 154 -40.81 -27.58 63.92
N TYR A 155 -39.62 -26.99 63.83
CA TYR A 155 -39.18 -26.25 62.66
C TYR A 155 -37.67 -26.38 62.45
N ASP A 156 -37.23 -26.19 61.21
CA ASP A 156 -35.84 -25.91 60.89
C ASP A 156 -35.67 -24.39 60.80
N LEU A 157 -34.55 -23.89 61.32
CA LEU A 157 -34.20 -22.47 61.31
C LEU A 157 -32.93 -22.27 60.51
N GLN A 158 -32.94 -21.32 59.58
CA GLN A 158 -31.75 -20.85 58.87
C GLN A 158 -31.61 -19.34 59.04
N ILE A 159 -30.46 -18.90 59.52
CA ILE A 159 -30.12 -17.49 59.66
C ILE A 159 -28.85 -17.21 58.86
N ASP A 160 -28.99 -16.47 57.78
CA ASP A 160 -27.88 -15.98 56.96
C ASP A 160 -27.46 -14.58 57.40
N ILE A 161 -26.18 -14.42 57.71
CA ILE A 161 -25.60 -13.16 58.17
C ILE A 161 -24.50 -12.75 57.19
N ASP A 162 -24.68 -11.59 56.58
CA ASP A 162 -23.77 -11.02 55.61
C ASP A 162 -23.17 -9.73 56.17
N ILE A 163 -22.01 -9.86 56.83
CA ILE A 163 -21.34 -8.74 57.50
C ILE A 163 -20.68 -7.77 56.51
N SER A 164 -20.78 -6.47 56.80
CA SER A 164 -20.22 -5.43 55.93
C SER A 164 -18.70 -5.19 56.08
N ALA A 165 -18.03 -5.65 57.17
CA ALA A 165 -16.56 -5.83 57.31
C ALA A 165 -16.10 -6.07 58.79
N GLY A 166 -15.17 -7.02 59.02
CA GLY A 166 -14.11 -6.95 60.06
C GLY A 166 -14.20 -7.86 61.31
N PHE A 167 -13.38 -8.92 61.41
CA PHE A 167 -13.26 -9.76 62.63
C PHE A 167 -11.87 -10.24 63.02
N THR A 168 -11.76 -10.63 64.31
CA THR A 168 -10.63 -11.30 64.99
C THR A 168 -10.25 -12.59 64.30
N GLN A 169 -8.98 -12.73 63.94
CA GLN A 169 -8.52 -13.89 63.17
C GLN A 169 -7.43 -14.66 63.90
N ARG A 170 -7.71 -15.93 64.20
CA ARG A 170 -6.70 -16.89 64.63
C ARG A 170 -6.12 -17.59 63.40
N GLN A 171 -4.82 -17.44 63.20
CA GLN A 171 -4.07 -18.22 62.22
C GLN A 171 -2.88 -18.87 62.92
N ASN A 172 -2.87 -20.20 62.97
CA ASN A 172 -1.90 -20.99 63.74
C ASN A 172 -1.83 -20.55 65.22
N ASN A 173 -0.67 -20.03 65.64
CA ASN A 173 -0.42 -19.57 67.01
C ASN A 173 -0.63 -18.05 67.19
N ARG A 174 -1.11 -17.34 66.15
CA ARG A 174 -1.31 -15.88 66.16
C ARG A 174 -2.80 -15.55 66.19
N VAL A 175 -3.20 -14.64 67.06
CA VAL A 175 -4.58 -14.14 67.19
C VAL A 175 -4.56 -12.64 66.96
N ASN A 176 -5.24 -12.17 65.92
CA ASN A 176 -5.40 -10.73 65.62
C ASN A 176 -6.71 -10.24 66.22
N LEU A 177 -6.68 -9.21 67.06
CA LEU A 177 -7.85 -8.63 67.73
C LEU A 177 -8.14 -7.21 67.17
N PRO A 178 -8.88 -7.07 66.05
CA PRO A 178 -9.25 -5.76 65.53
C PRO A 178 -10.08 -5.00 66.56
N ASN A 179 -9.82 -3.70 66.67
CA ASN A 179 -10.48 -2.76 67.59
C ASN A 179 -10.23 -3.01 69.09
N ALA A 180 -9.28 -3.86 69.47
CA ALA A 180 -8.87 -3.99 70.87
C ALA A 180 -8.19 -2.70 71.35
N VAL A 181 -8.76 -2.06 72.38
CA VAL A 181 -8.28 -0.76 72.90
C VAL A 181 -7.31 -0.91 74.08
N SER A 182 -7.29 -2.09 74.72
CA SER A 182 -6.30 -2.48 75.75
C SER A 182 -6.22 -4.00 75.87
N LEU A 183 -5.05 -4.54 76.22
CA LEU A 183 -4.84 -5.96 76.50
C LEU A 183 -4.18 -6.13 77.87
N LEU A 184 -4.82 -6.91 78.76
CA LEU A 184 -4.23 -7.37 80.03
C LEU A 184 -3.67 -8.78 79.81
N ASN A 185 -2.34 -8.90 79.76
CA ASN A 185 -1.67 -10.17 79.53
C ASN A 185 -1.25 -10.82 80.86
N ASN A 186 -2.02 -11.81 81.30
CA ASN A 186 -1.78 -12.52 82.56
C ASN A 186 -1.32 -13.97 82.31
N SER A 187 -0.75 -14.26 81.13
CA SER A 187 -0.43 -15.62 80.66
C SER A 187 0.81 -15.64 79.75
N ALA A 188 1.26 -16.83 79.32
CA ALA A 188 2.44 -17.05 78.47
C ALA A 188 2.28 -16.61 77.00
N LEU A 189 1.33 -15.72 76.68
CA LEU A 189 1.14 -15.19 75.34
C LEU A 189 2.16 -14.09 75.06
N ILE A 190 2.74 -14.06 73.87
CA ILE A 190 3.64 -12.98 73.42
C ILE A 190 2.79 -11.96 72.69
N LEU A 191 2.80 -10.71 73.15
CA LEU A 191 2.16 -9.59 72.45
C LEU A 191 3.12 -9.06 71.38
N GLU A 192 2.66 -9.03 70.13
CA GLU A 192 3.38 -8.43 69.00
C GLU A 192 2.67 -7.13 68.58
N GLY A 193 3.38 -6.00 68.67
CA GLY A 193 2.88 -4.67 68.29
C GLY A 193 2.26 -3.87 69.43
N SER A 194 1.88 -2.62 69.13
CA SER A 194 1.21 -1.68 70.04
C SER A 194 -0.22 -1.39 69.57
N VAL A 195 -1.08 -0.94 70.49
CA VAL A 195 -2.46 -0.59 70.18
C VAL A 195 -2.53 0.75 69.44
N GLY A 196 -3.25 0.77 68.32
CA GLY A 196 -3.54 1.99 67.55
C GLY A 196 -2.41 2.46 66.61
N VAL A 197 -2.73 3.49 65.82
CA VAL A 197 -1.79 4.22 64.95
C VAL A 197 -1.77 5.66 65.44
N SER A 198 -0.61 6.18 65.84
CA SER A 198 -0.51 7.47 66.53
C SER A 198 -0.68 8.66 65.58
N SER A 199 0.27 8.84 64.67
CA SER A 199 0.34 9.92 63.66
C SER A 199 0.53 9.41 62.23
N ASP A 200 0.64 8.09 62.08
CA ASP A 200 0.97 7.45 60.81
C ASP A 200 -0.30 7.08 60.03
N VAL A 201 -0.15 6.77 58.75
CA VAL A 201 -1.27 6.32 57.92
C VAL A 201 -1.55 4.84 58.21
N ALA A 202 -2.76 4.53 58.67
CA ALA A 202 -3.14 3.17 59.03
C ALA A 202 -3.30 2.28 57.78
N VAL A 203 -2.54 1.18 57.72
CA VAL A 203 -2.76 0.09 56.76
C VAL A 203 -3.46 -1.06 57.49
N THR A 204 -4.75 -1.26 57.19
CA THR A 204 -5.54 -2.29 57.87
C THR A 204 -5.30 -3.66 57.26
N ILE A 205 -4.70 -4.58 58.03
CA ILE A 205 -4.41 -5.96 57.63
C ILE A 205 -4.87 -6.97 58.70
N HIS A 206 -5.02 -8.23 58.31
CA HIS A 206 -5.31 -9.33 59.23
C HIS A 206 -4.50 -10.60 58.89
N SER A 207 -4.39 -11.53 59.84
CA SER A 207 -3.52 -12.71 59.73
C SER A 207 -3.93 -13.64 58.58
N GLY A 208 -5.21 -13.70 58.25
CA GLY A 208 -5.72 -14.47 57.10
C GLY A 208 -5.43 -13.88 55.72
N MET A 209 -4.83 -12.69 55.59
CA MET A 209 -4.54 -12.11 54.27
C MET A 209 -3.36 -12.82 53.60
N THR A 210 -3.50 -13.11 52.31
CA THR A 210 -2.39 -13.45 51.42
C THR A 210 -1.50 -12.23 51.18
N ALA A 211 -0.26 -12.46 50.73
CA ALA A 211 0.68 -11.38 50.41
C ALA A 211 0.13 -10.41 49.34
N ALA A 212 -0.68 -10.91 48.40
CA ALA A 212 -1.32 -10.09 47.38
C ALA A 212 -2.42 -9.19 47.99
N GLU A 213 -3.22 -9.70 48.92
CA GLU A 213 -4.26 -8.92 49.60
C GLU A 213 -3.66 -7.85 50.52
N VAL A 214 -2.57 -8.17 51.23
CA VAL A 214 -1.79 -7.18 51.99
C VAL A 214 -1.27 -6.08 51.06
N ALA A 215 -0.72 -6.44 49.89
CA ALA A 215 -0.28 -5.45 48.91
C ALA A 215 -1.43 -4.57 48.40
N SER A 216 -2.65 -5.11 48.26
CA SER A 216 -3.83 -4.31 47.91
C SER A 216 -4.20 -3.28 48.98
N ARG A 217 -4.04 -3.63 50.27
CA ARG A 217 -4.30 -2.71 51.39
C ARG A 217 -3.27 -1.60 51.47
N VAL A 218 -2.00 -1.91 51.20
CA VAL A 218 -0.93 -0.90 51.12
C VAL A 218 -1.14 0.03 49.92
N GLN A 219 -1.51 -0.50 48.75
CA GLN A 219 -1.81 0.31 47.55
C GLN A 219 -2.93 1.32 47.83
N LEU A 220 -4.01 0.88 48.48
CA LEU A 220 -5.12 1.76 48.84
C LEU A 220 -4.70 2.87 49.82
N ALA A 221 -3.88 2.55 50.83
CA ALA A 221 -3.36 3.54 51.76
C ALA A 221 -2.51 4.60 51.04
N LEU A 222 -1.61 4.19 50.15
CA LEU A 222 -0.78 5.09 49.35
C LEU A 222 -1.61 5.98 48.41
N ALA A 223 -2.60 5.40 47.71
CA ALA A 223 -3.47 6.13 46.81
C ALA A 223 -4.30 7.19 47.57
N ASN A 224 -4.84 6.85 48.73
CA ASN A 224 -5.60 7.80 49.57
C ASN A 224 -4.71 8.93 50.08
N THR A 225 -3.45 8.65 50.43
CA THR A 225 -2.54 9.66 50.97
C THR A 225 -1.94 10.58 49.90
N PHE A 226 -1.51 10.03 48.76
CA PHE A 226 -0.70 10.75 47.78
C PHE A 226 -1.40 11.03 46.45
N ALA A 227 -2.53 10.38 46.16
CA ALA A 227 -3.21 10.45 44.87
C ALA A 227 -4.72 10.70 44.97
N GLY A 228 -5.22 11.22 46.11
CA GLY A 228 -6.63 11.56 46.28
C GLY A 228 -7.59 10.37 46.18
N GLY A 229 -7.09 9.14 46.40
CA GLY A 229 -7.85 7.90 46.27
C GLY A 229 -7.76 7.21 44.91
N GLU A 230 -7.02 7.77 43.94
CA GLU A 230 -6.85 7.17 42.62
C GLU A 230 -5.92 5.95 42.68
N LEU A 231 -6.52 4.75 42.73
CA LEU A 231 -5.79 3.48 42.84
C LEU A 231 -4.83 3.23 41.66
N GLY A 232 -5.14 3.76 40.48
CA GLY A 232 -4.31 3.61 39.28
C GLY A 232 -2.95 4.31 39.35
N ALA A 233 -2.76 5.26 40.29
CA ALA A 233 -1.51 6.00 40.46
C ALA A 233 -0.37 5.13 41.01
N PHE A 234 -0.69 4.11 41.81
CA PHE A 234 0.27 3.13 42.32
C PHE A 234 0.01 1.79 41.69
N LYS A 235 0.92 1.31 40.83
CA LYS A 235 0.74 0.04 40.10
C LYS A 235 1.07 -1.15 41.01
N ARG A 236 0.27 -2.22 40.93
CA ARG A 236 0.46 -3.46 41.70
C ARG A 236 0.51 -4.67 40.76
N TYR A 237 1.42 -5.60 41.01
CA TYR A 237 1.45 -6.93 40.38
C TYR A 237 1.64 -8.00 41.46
N GLY A 238 0.60 -8.79 41.72
CA GLY A 238 0.60 -9.78 42.80
C GLY A 238 0.87 -9.14 44.17
N SER A 239 1.96 -9.54 44.82
CA SER A 239 2.41 -8.99 46.11
C SER A 239 3.36 -7.80 46.00
N VAL A 240 3.66 -7.31 44.79
CA VAL A 240 4.59 -6.20 44.53
C VAL A 240 3.82 -4.92 44.24
N ILE A 241 4.23 -3.83 44.86
CA ILE A 241 3.73 -2.47 44.61
C ILE A 241 4.88 -1.63 44.08
N ARG A 242 4.63 -0.86 43.02
CA ARG A 242 5.63 0.01 42.40
C ARG A 242 5.53 1.42 42.97
N MET A 243 6.60 1.89 43.60
CA MET A 243 6.72 3.23 44.16
C MET A 243 7.30 4.17 43.09
N ILE A 244 6.43 4.74 42.25
CA ILE A 244 6.85 5.63 41.15
C ILE A 244 6.94 7.06 41.68
N GLY A 245 8.08 7.73 41.47
CA GLY A 245 8.26 9.14 41.85
C GLY A 245 8.46 9.41 43.35
N HIS A 246 8.59 8.38 44.18
CA HIS A 246 8.78 8.49 45.63
C HIS A 246 9.96 7.62 46.10
N THR A 247 10.68 8.07 47.14
CA THR A 247 11.73 7.28 47.80
C THR A 247 11.16 6.52 48.98
N VAL A 248 11.73 5.34 49.27
CA VAL A 248 11.40 4.56 50.46
C VAL A 248 12.56 4.70 51.45
N ASP A 249 12.39 5.58 52.43
CA ASP A 249 13.45 5.86 53.41
C ASP A 249 13.56 4.76 54.48
N ASP A 250 12.43 4.15 54.85
CA ASP A 250 12.35 2.97 55.72
C ASP A 250 11.31 1.99 55.18
N ARG A 251 11.73 0.75 54.94
CA ARG A 251 10.88 -0.32 54.41
C ARG A 251 10.17 -1.13 55.50
N GLY A 252 10.54 -0.93 56.77
CA GLY A 252 10.06 -1.73 57.89
C GLY A 252 10.18 -3.24 57.63
N PRO A 253 9.12 -4.03 57.89
CA PRO A 253 9.15 -5.48 57.70
C PRO A 253 8.96 -5.92 56.24
N LEU A 254 8.78 -5.00 55.28
CA LEU A 254 8.54 -5.32 53.87
C LEU A 254 9.84 -5.55 53.11
N GLY A 255 9.78 -6.38 52.07
CA GLY A 255 10.84 -6.47 51.08
C GLY A 255 10.91 -5.18 50.26
N LEU A 256 12.11 -4.61 50.13
CA LEU A 256 12.39 -3.51 49.20
C LEU A 256 13.45 -4.00 48.23
N THR A 257 13.15 -3.87 46.95
CA THR A 257 14.13 -4.05 45.88
C THR A 257 14.22 -2.71 45.16
N GLU A 258 15.40 -2.11 45.20
CA GLU A 258 15.73 -0.90 44.43
C GLU A 258 16.21 -1.26 43.02
N THR A 259 16.36 -2.56 42.77
CA THR A 259 16.76 -3.17 41.51
C THR A 259 15.76 -4.27 41.15
N MET A 260 15.35 -4.37 39.89
CA MET A 260 14.56 -5.49 39.39
C MET A 260 15.46 -6.61 38.83
N PRO A 261 15.00 -7.87 38.79
CA PRO A 261 15.69 -8.93 38.05
C PRO A 261 15.85 -8.52 36.59
N GLY A 262 17.09 -8.23 36.17
CA GLY A 262 17.42 -7.64 34.87
C GLY A 262 18.27 -6.38 34.95
N ASP A 263 18.29 -5.68 36.07
CA ASP A 263 19.07 -4.43 36.25
C ASP A 263 20.59 -4.65 36.27
N GLU A 264 21.04 -5.90 36.43
CA GLU A 264 22.45 -6.32 36.25
C GLU A 264 22.92 -6.14 34.79
N TYR A 265 21.99 -5.98 33.85
CA TYR A 265 22.24 -5.80 32.41
C TYR A 265 21.86 -4.41 31.89
N GLY A 266 21.43 -3.48 32.75
CA GLY A 266 21.11 -2.10 32.36
C GLY A 266 20.04 -1.45 33.24
N ASN A 267 20.12 -0.12 33.37
CA ASN A 267 19.35 0.69 34.33
C ASN A 267 17.94 1.04 33.79
N PHE A 268 17.17 0.02 33.37
CA PHE A 268 15.94 0.18 32.57
C PHE A 268 14.86 1.00 33.28
N GLU A 269 14.78 0.95 34.62
CA GLU A 269 13.66 1.52 35.40
C GLU A 269 14.10 2.28 36.66
N SER A 270 15.35 2.75 36.71
CA SER A 270 15.83 3.64 37.79
C SER A 270 15.30 5.07 37.59
N ASN A 271 14.92 5.74 38.69
CA ASN A 271 14.60 7.17 38.73
C ASN A 271 15.78 8.09 38.39
N ARG A 272 16.99 7.54 38.14
CA ARG A 272 18.17 8.27 37.66
C ARG A 272 18.30 8.33 36.13
N ARG A 273 17.36 7.74 35.38
CA ARG A 273 17.34 7.81 33.92
C ARG A 273 17.31 9.29 33.46
N GLY A 274 18.33 9.69 32.69
CA GLY A 274 18.44 11.04 32.12
C GLY A 274 19.09 12.12 33.00
N GLN A 275 19.52 11.80 34.24
CA GLN A 275 20.12 12.80 35.14
C GLN A 275 21.65 12.69 35.31
N ASP A 276 22.28 11.63 34.81
CA ASP A 276 23.74 11.41 34.91
C ASP A 276 24.56 12.12 33.82
N PHE A 277 24.21 13.37 33.50
CA PHE A 277 25.11 14.24 32.72
C PHE A 277 26.32 14.73 33.54
N ALA A 278 26.34 14.53 34.87
CA ALA A 278 27.23 15.27 35.76
C ALA A 278 28.47 14.50 36.30
N ALA A 279 28.70 13.24 35.94
CA ALA A 279 29.80 12.48 36.54
C ALA A 279 30.67 11.68 35.58
N GLY A 280 31.01 12.23 34.40
CA GLY A 280 32.25 11.89 33.68
C GLY A 280 32.52 10.41 33.34
N GLN A 281 31.53 9.52 33.41
CA GLN A 281 31.69 8.11 33.04
C GLN A 281 31.23 7.90 31.60
N SER A 282 32.07 8.38 30.69
CA SER A 282 32.11 7.91 29.31
C SER A 282 32.58 6.46 29.32
N GLN A 283 31.68 5.51 29.02
CA GLN A 283 31.93 4.21 28.35
C GLN A 283 30.81 3.15 28.54
N LEU A 284 29.73 3.44 29.28
CA LEU A 284 28.55 2.54 29.33
C LEU A 284 27.40 2.97 28.40
N SER A 285 27.52 4.13 27.74
CA SER A 285 26.62 4.60 26.67
C SER A 285 26.88 3.92 25.31
N SER A 286 27.82 2.97 25.23
CA SER A 286 28.22 2.36 23.95
C SER A 286 27.48 1.08 23.59
N PHE A 287 26.61 0.55 24.47
CA PHE A 287 25.74 -0.59 24.17
C PHE A 287 24.36 -0.45 24.82
N GLU A 288 23.75 0.73 24.67
CA GLU A 288 22.30 0.84 24.76
C GLU A 288 21.71 0.17 23.51
N GLY A 289 20.71 -0.70 23.69
CA GLY A 289 20.05 -1.40 22.58
C GLY A 289 19.31 -0.44 21.64
N ILE A 290 18.50 -1.02 20.75
CA ILE A 290 17.64 -0.27 19.82
C ILE A 290 16.56 0.46 20.63
N TYR A 291 16.54 1.78 20.52
CA TYR A 291 15.41 2.62 20.89
C TYR A 291 14.54 2.82 19.65
N ILE A 292 13.29 2.38 19.72
CA ILE A 292 12.25 2.78 18.76
C ILE A 292 11.54 3.96 19.39
N ASP A 293 11.77 5.14 18.84
CA ASP A 293 11.09 6.39 19.15
C ASP A 293 10.50 6.90 17.82
N ASP A 294 9.34 7.57 17.90
CA ASP A 294 8.41 7.80 16.78
C ASP A 294 7.90 6.49 16.13
N ILE A 295 7.01 5.77 16.83
CA ILE A 295 6.22 4.72 16.18
C ILE A 295 5.14 5.41 15.33
N ILE A 296 5.39 5.52 14.03
CA ILE A 296 4.34 5.80 13.05
C ILE A 296 3.65 4.48 12.75
N ILE A 297 2.42 4.32 13.26
CA ILE A 297 1.55 3.21 12.85
C ILE A 297 0.86 3.64 11.57
N GLY A 298 1.51 3.38 10.44
CA GLY A 298 0.89 3.43 9.12
C GLY A 298 0.17 2.12 8.81
N PHE A 299 -0.85 2.17 7.94
CA PHE A 299 -1.35 0.95 7.31
C PHE A 299 -0.21 0.31 6.50
N ALA A 300 -0.02 -1.00 6.60
CA ALA A 300 1.10 -1.74 6.00
C ALA A 300 1.12 -1.71 4.45
N GLU A 301 0.24 -0.95 3.84
CA GLU A 301 -0.14 -1.05 2.44
C GLU A 301 0.50 0.05 1.58
N ARG A 302 0.96 1.18 2.16
CA ARG A 302 1.51 2.33 1.42
C ARG A 302 2.63 3.05 2.20
N GLY A 303 3.63 3.57 1.48
CA GLY A 303 4.92 4.03 2.03
C GLY A 303 4.85 5.19 3.05
N GLU A 304 5.95 5.40 3.78
CA GLU A 304 6.10 6.39 4.85
C GLU A 304 6.98 7.57 4.39
N MET A 305 6.56 8.81 4.65
CA MET A 305 7.37 10.01 4.37
C MET A 305 8.02 10.52 5.65
N VAL A 306 9.35 10.55 5.67
CA VAL A 306 10.14 11.13 6.77
C VAL A 306 10.69 12.49 6.34
N THR A 307 10.27 13.57 7.00
CA THR A 307 10.77 14.93 6.75
C THR A 307 11.68 15.40 7.87
N GLY A 308 12.74 16.16 7.56
CA GLY A 308 13.62 16.75 8.58
C GLY A 308 14.57 15.75 9.25
N ALA A 309 14.81 14.59 8.64
CA ALA A 309 15.83 13.65 9.11
C ALA A 309 17.21 14.32 9.14
N ASN A 310 17.87 14.28 10.29
CA ASN A 310 19.25 14.77 10.41
C ASN A 310 20.17 13.88 9.56
N ALA A 311 20.99 14.48 8.70
CA ALA A 311 21.99 13.75 7.93
C ALA A 311 22.98 13.07 8.88
N ASN A 312 22.92 11.75 8.98
CA ASN A 312 23.89 10.94 9.71
C ASN A 312 24.40 9.84 8.77
N ASP A 313 25.62 10.02 8.31
CA ASP A 313 26.38 9.13 7.44
C ASP A 313 27.25 8.13 8.22
N ALA A 314 27.17 8.12 9.55
CA ALA A 314 27.93 7.22 10.41
C ALA A 314 27.26 5.83 10.50
N PHE A 315 27.60 4.94 9.58
CA PHE A 315 27.26 3.52 9.70
C PHE A 315 28.05 2.88 10.85
N VAL A 316 27.36 2.29 11.81
CA VAL A 316 27.99 1.47 12.86
C VAL A 316 28.31 0.09 12.28
N PRO A 317 29.57 -0.39 12.32
CA PRO A 317 29.92 -1.72 11.84
C PRO A 317 29.09 -2.81 12.53
N ASN A 318 28.60 -3.79 11.77
CA ASN A 318 27.93 -4.94 12.35
C ASN A 318 28.92 -5.74 13.22
N LEU A 319 28.81 -5.60 14.55
CA LEU A 319 29.70 -6.24 15.53
C LEU A 319 29.44 -7.75 15.70
N ARG A 320 28.43 -8.31 15.00
CA ARG A 320 28.06 -9.74 15.06
C ARG A 320 27.96 -10.36 13.66
N PRO A 321 29.04 -10.35 12.85
CA PRO A 321 29.01 -11.03 11.56
C PRO A 321 28.84 -12.54 11.78
N ARG A 322 27.90 -13.18 11.07
CA ARG A 322 27.80 -14.65 11.08
C ARG A 322 29.05 -15.21 10.40
N VAL A 323 29.53 -16.37 10.85
CA VAL A 323 30.75 -17.02 10.31
C VAL A 323 30.66 -17.30 8.79
N ASN A 324 29.44 -17.39 8.24
CA ASN A 324 29.17 -17.55 6.81
C ASN A 324 28.36 -16.39 6.22
N GLN A 325 28.44 -15.18 6.79
CA GLN A 325 27.75 -14.04 6.22
C GLN A 325 28.39 -13.66 4.89
N ILE A 326 27.61 -13.72 3.81
CA ILE A 326 28.02 -13.21 2.50
C ILE A 326 27.92 -11.68 2.59
N THR A 327 29.06 -11.02 2.81
CA THR A 327 29.17 -9.54 2.86
C THR A 327 29.73 -8.95 1.57
N THR A 328 30.04 -9.81 0.61
CA THR A 328 30.59 -9.44 -0.69
C THR A 328 29.82 -10.19 -1.76
N GLY A 329 29.34 -9.46 -2.75
CA GLY A 329 28.56 -9.97 -3.86
C GLY A 329 28.06 -8.78 -4.66
N GLU A 330 27.84 -8.97 -5.95
CA GLU A 330 27.24 -7.93 -6.78
C GLU A 330 25.77 -7.78 -6.39
N TYR A 331 25.33 -6.55 -6.21
CA TYR A 331 23.95 -6.21 -5.92
C TYR A 331 23.57 -4.99 -6.75
N GLN A 332 22.33 -4.97 -7.23
CA GLN A 332 21.74 -3.79 -7.85
C GLN A 332 20.77 -3.17 -6.85
N LEU A 333 21.09 -1.98 -6.34
CA LEU A 333 20.13 -1.17 -5.61
C LEU A 333 19.41 -0.30 -6.62
N GLU A 334 18.10 -0.38 -6.60
CA GLU A 334 17.25 0.46 -7.43
C GLU A 334 16.29 1.25 -6.55
N LEU A 335 16.34 2.57 -6.69
CA LEU A 335 15.42 3.50 -6.05
C LEU A 335 14.52 4.06 -7.15
N ARG A 336 13.23 3.72 -7.11
CA ARG A 336 12.22 4.27 -8.01
C ARG A 336 11.30 5.20 -7.25
N GLN A 337 10.80 6.21 -7.94
CA GLN A 337 9.64 6.94 -7.45
C GLN A 337 8.43 6.00 -7.54
N GLY A 338 7.74 5.83 -6.42
CA GLY A 338 6.44 5.17 -6.39
C GLY A 338 5.33 6.14 -6.80
N THR A 339 4.09 5.74 -6.55
CA THR A 339 2.93 6.62 -6.71
C THR A 339 3.11 7.90 -5.89
N GLN A 340 2.90 9.06 -6.53
CA GLN A 340 3.11 10.35 -5.88
C GLN A 340 1.92 10.69 -4.97
N HIS A 341 2.15 10.63 -3.66
CA HIS A 341 1.15 10.93 -2.62
C HIS A 341 1.20 12.37 -2.12
N VAL A 342 2.34 13.03 -2.35
CA VAL A 342 2.68 14.36 -1.86
C VAL A 342 3.18 15.20 -3.02
N ASP A 343 2.69 16.42 -3.11
CA ASP A 343 3.16 17.41 -4.09
C ASP A 343 3.66 18.65 -3.34
N TYR A 344 4.40 19.50 -4.04
CA TYR A 344 5.00 20.70 -3.48
C TYR A 344 4.31 21.94 -4.03
N ALA A 345 4.15 22.96 -3.19
CA ALA A 345 3.75 24.28 -3.69
C ALA A 345 4.71 24.73 -4.82
N LEU A 346 4.25 25.59 -5.73
CA LEU A 346 5.05 26.11 -6.86
C LEU A 346 6.39 26.77 -6.44
N ASP A 347 6.53 27.14 -5.17
CA ASP A 347 7.76 27.66 -4.58
C ASP A 347 8.72 26.58 -4.04
N GLY A 348 8.32 25.30 -4.08
CA GLY A 348 9.08 24.13 -3.66
C GLY A 348 9.21 23.98 -2.13
N THR A 349 8.58 24.84 -1.32
CA THR A 349 8.94 24.96 0.10
C THR A 349 8.03 24.23 1.07
N LEU A 350 6.79 23.90 0.67
CA LEU A 350 5.83 23.22 1.54
C LEU A 350 5.23 21.99 0.84
N PRO A 351 5.49 20.78 1.36
CA PRO A 351 4.79 19.59 0.90
C PRO A 351 3.32 19.67 1.35
N PHE A 352 2.41 19.28 0.47
CA PHE A 352 1.01 19.07 0.80
C PHE A 352 0.57 17.71 0.28
N ILE A 353 -0.41 17.10 0.97
CA ILE A 353 -0.98 15.83 0.53
C ILE A 353 -1.80 16.13 -0.73
N ALA A 354 -1.30 15.63 -1.87
CA ALA A 354 -1.93 15.86 -3.16
C ALA A 354 -3.15 14.95 -3.35
N ARG A 355 -3.17 13.80 -2.69
CA ARG A 355 -4.23 12.81 -2.77
C ARG A 355 -4.41 12.07 -1.45
N THR A 356 -5.66 11.91 -1.02
CA THR A 356 -6.08 11.10 0.14
C THR A 356 -7.09 10.06 -0.33
N TRP A 357 -7.01 8.85 0.23
CA TRP A 357 -7.97 7.77 -0.05
C TRP A 357 -8.64 7.31 1.24
N ASP A 358 -9.87 6.81 1.14
CA ASP A 358 -10.42 5.94 2.18
C ASP A 358 -9.74 4.56 2.05
N THR A 359 -9.35 3.95 3.16
CA THR A 359 -8.77 2.60 3.15
C THR A 359 -9.76 1.51 2.78
N ASN A 360 -11.07 1.82 2.79
CA ASN A 360 -12.11 0.92 2.30
C ASN A 360 -12.37 1.10 0.79
N ASP A 361 -11.75 2.10 0.15
CA ASP A 361 -11.87 2.29 -1.28
C ASP A 361 -11.07 1.21 -2.05
N ARG A 362 -11.68 0.72 -3.12
CA ARG A 362 -11.13 -0.36 -3.95
C ARG A 362 -10.09 0.18 -4.94
N LEU A 363 -8.81 -0.08 -4.76
CA LEU A 363 -7.75 0.42 -5.66
C LEU A 363 -7.47 -0.53 -6.85
N GLY A 364 -8.40 -0.59 -7.80
CA GLY A 364 -8.30 -1.39 -9.04
C GLY A 364 -9.04 -0.73 -10.22
N THR A 365 -8.81 -1.23 -11.44
CA THR A 365 -9.47 -0.72 -12.66
C THR A 365 -10.76 -1.50 -12.91
N GLU A 366 -11.80 -1.22 -12.14
CA GLU A 366 -13.03 -2.02 -12.06
C GLU A 366 -14.28 -1.12 -11.93
N LEU A 367 -15.46 -1.71 -12.03
CA LEU A 367 -16.72 -0.96 -12.10
C LEU A 367 -17.55 -1.12 -10.82
N ALA A 368 -18.13 -0.01 -10.36
CA ALA A 368 -19.16 -0.01 -9.34
C ALA A 368 -20.49 0.54 -9.89
N ILE A 369 -21.60 -0.01 -9.40
CA ILE A 369 -22.95 0.47 -9.67
C ILE A 369 -23.52 1.10 -8.39
N HIS A 370 -24.06 2.31 -8.50
CA HIS A 370 -24.80 2.96 -7.42
C HIS A 370 -26.29 2.68 -7.59
N ALA A 371 -26.90 2.04 -6.60
CA ALA A 371 -28.33 1.79 -6.60
C ALA A 371 -29.10 3.06 -6.18
N PRO A 372 -30.10 3.50 -6.94
CA PRO A 372 -31.00 4.58 -6.56
C PRO A 372 -32.11 4.04 -5.66
N ALA A 373 -32.88 4.93 -5.05
CA ALA A 373 -34.05 4.53 -4.26
C ALA A 373 -35.16 4.04 -5.18
N GLY A 374 -36.04 3.16 -4.69
CA GLY A 374 -37.12 2.56 -5.49
C GLY A 374 -38.02 3.62 -6.15
N PHE A 375 -38.24 4.77 -5.51
CA PHE A 375 -39.07 5.85 -6.06
C PHE A 375 -38.43 6.62 -7.22
N ASP A 376 -37.10 6.54 -7.37
CA ASP A 376 -36.35 7.20 -8.45
C ASP A 376 -36.23 6.31 -9.70
N ILE A 377 -36.60 5.03 -9.59
CA ILE A 377 -36.59 4.07 -10.69
C ILE A 377 -37.95 4.11 -11.40
N VAL A 378 -37.92 4.21 -12.72
CA VAL A 378 -39.12 4.13 -13.56
C VAL A 378 -39.37 2.67 -13.94
N GLU A 379 -40.63 2.27 -13.95
CA GLU A 379 -41.07 0.95 -14.46
C GLU A 379 -40.48 0.64 -15.84
N GLY A 380 -39.93 -0.57 -16.00
CA GLY A 380 -39.25 -1.03 -17.21
C GLY A 380 -37.89 -0.37 -17.48
N ALA A 381 -37.29 0.30 -16.48
CA ALA A 381 -35.92 0.78 -16.59
C ALA A 381 -34.95 -0.42 -16.70
N THR A 382 -33.91 -0.28 -17.52
CA THR A 382 -32.98 -1.38 -17.81
C THR A 382 -31.53 -0.97 -17.74
N PHE A 383 -30.65 -1.89 -17.34
CA PHE A 383 -29.20 -1.78 -17.54
C PHE A 383 -28.63 -3.10 -18.05
N THR A 384 -27.46 -3.07 -18.70
CA THR A 384 -26.86 -4.26 -19.34
C THR A 384 -25.42 -4.49 -18.86
N ILE A 385 -25.09 -5.75 -18.54
CA ILE A 385 -23.75 -6.22 -18.15
C ILE A 385 -23.24 -7.22 -19.21
N SER A 386 -21.97 -7.13 -19.61
CA SER A 386 -21.29 -8.13 -20.46
C SER A 386 -19.84 -8.37 -20.03
N ASP A 387 -19.19 -9.37 -20.63
CA ASP A 387 -17.76 -9.66 -20.48
C ASP A 387 -16.88 -8.99 -21.57
N GLY A 388 -17.45 -8.08 -22.36
CA GLY A 388 -16.82 -7.48 -23.54
C GLY A 388 -16.76 -8.39 -24.77
N TYR A 389 -17.26 -9.64 -24.67
CA TYR A 389 -17.40 -10.52 -25.83
C TYR A 389 -18.78 -10.32 -26.49
N PRO A 390 -18.85 -10.20 -27.83
CA PRO A 390 -20.13 -10.06 -28.52
C PRO A 390 -21.06 -11.23 -28.19
N HIS A 391 -22.31 -10.94 -27.84
CA HIS A 391 -23.39 -11.89 -27.51
C HIS A 391 -23.39 -12.51 -26.10
N ASN A 392 -22.59 -12.01 -25.16
CA ASN A 392 -22.67 -12.34 -23.73
C ASN A 392 -23.31 -11.22 -22.88
N GLU A 393 -24.13 -10.39 -23.51
CA GLU A 393 -24.85 -9.27 -22.88
C GLU A 393 -26.07 -9.79 -22.10
N ILE A 394 -26.18 -9.37 -20.84
CA ILE A 394 -27.33 -9.66 -19.97
C ILE A 394 -27.97 -8.32 -19.60
N THR A 395 -29.22 -8.14 -20.03
CA THR A 395 -30.03 -6.98 -19.68
C THR A 395 -30.88 -7.29 -18.46
N PHE A 396 -30.78 -6.44 -17.44
CA PHE A 396 -31.61 -6.43 -16.26
C PHE A 396 -32.71 -5.38 -16.43
N GLU A 397 -33.91 -5.68 -15.94
CA GLU A 397 -35.08 -4.81 -16.01
C GLU A 397 -35.74 -4.72 -14.64
N PHE A 398 -36.02 -3.51 -14.18
CA PHE A 398 -36.72 -3.25 -12.93
C PHE A 398 -38.23 -3.36 -13.12
N ASP A 399 -38.88 -4.16 -12.27
CA ASP A 399 -40.33 -4.42 -12.28
C ASP A 399 -40.94 -4.01 -10.93
N ASP A 400 -41.83 -3.03 -10.93
CA ASP A 400 -42.58 -2.58 -9.75
C ASP A 400 -43.59 -3.66 -9.36
N ILE A 401 -43.41 -4.24 -8.18
CA ILE A 401 -44.30 -5.29 -7.65
C ILE A 401 -45.76 -4.87 -7.50
N ASN A 402 -46.07 -3.57 -7.55
CA ASN A 402 -47.44 -3.05 -7.52
C ASN A 402 -48.10 -3.00 -8.90
N ILE A 403 -47.31 -3.12 -9.97
CA ILE A 403 -47.74 -3.09 -11.38
C ILE A 403 -47.65 -4.50 -11.98
N ASP A 404 -46.65 -5.32 -11.58
CA ASP A 404 -46.51 -6.78 -11.81
C ASP A 404 -46.94 -7.21 -13.22
N ASP A 405 -46.47 -6.49 -14.24
CA ASP A 405 -46.68 -6.83 -15.65
C ASP A 405 -45.54 -7.64 -16.28
N GLY A 406 -44.47 -7.86 -15.50
CA GLY A 406 -43.33 -8.70 -15.88
C GLY A 406 -42.37 -8.01 -16.83
N VAL A 407 -41.17 -8.58 -16.96
CA VAL A 407 -40.11 -8.01 -17.81
C VAL A 407 -40.19 -8.43 -19.27
N ALA A 408 -39.55 -7.66 -20.15
CA ALA A 408 -39.44 -7.98 -21.57
C ALA A 408 -38.69 -9.31 -21.80
N GLY A 409 -39.09 -10.02 -22.86
CA GLY A 409 -38.58 -11.36 -23.15
C GLY A 409 -37.07 -11.39 -23.37
N GLY A 410 -36.35 -12.05 -22.46
CA GLY A 410 -34.88 -12.16 -22.48
C GLY A 410 -34.17 -11.35 -21.40
N ASN A 411 -34.89 -10.43 -20.74
CA ASN A 411 -34.36 -9.64 -19.64
C ASN A 411 -34.44 -10.41 -18.31
N VAL A 412 -33.57 -10.03 -17.37
CA VAL A 412 -33.54 -10.55 -16.00
C VAL A 412 -34.27 -9.58 -15.09
N GLU A 413 -35.28 -10.07 -14.40
CA GLU A 413 -36.13 -9.27 -13.51
C GLU A 413 -35.41 -8.86 -12.22
N ILE A 414 -35.60 -7.61 -11.83
CA ILE A 414 -35.30 -7.06 -10.51
C ILE A 414 -36.59 -6.49 -9.94
N SER A 415 -37.29 -7.27 -9.12
CA SER A 415 -38.57 -6.86 -8.54
C SER A 415 -38.35 -5.85 -7.42
N ILE A 416 -38.88 -4.64 -7.57
CA ILE A 416 -38.71 -3.52 -6.62
C ILE A 416 -40.06 -3.03 -6.08
N ASP A 417 -40.07 -2.47 -4.86
CA ASP A 417 -41.18 -1.65 -4.37
C ASP A 417 -40.75 -0.17 -4.48
N PRO A 418 -41.61 0.76 -4.94
CA PRO A 418 -41.28 2.19 -4.98
C PRO A 418 -40.92 2.78 -3.61
N SER A 419 -41.28 2.11 -2.51
CA SER A 419 -40.89 2.48 -1.15
C SER A 419 -39.54 1.90 -0.70
N SER A 420 -38.89 1.05 -1.51
CA SER A 420 -37.58 0.47 -1.21
C SER A 420 -36.49 1.53 -1.08
N THR A 421 -35.62 1.36 -0.09
CA THR A 421 -34.44 2.22 0.08
C THR A 421 -33.34 1.86 -0.94
N GLU A 422 -32.35 2.74 -1.10
CA GLU A 422 -31.20 2.50 -1.99
C GLU A 422 -30.46 1.19 -1.66
N GLU A 423 -30.32 0.86 -0.37
CA GLU A 423 -29.65 -0.36 0.10
C GLU A 423 -30.46 -1.63 -0.17
N GLU A 424 -31.80 -1.53 -0.11
CA GLU A 424 -32.70 -2.64 -0.45
C GLU A 424 -32.67 -2.92 -1.95
N VAL A 425 -32.69 -1.87 -2.78
CA VAL A 425 -32.51 -1.98 -4.24
C VAL A 425 -31.13 -2.56 -4.56
N ALA A 426 -30.07 -2.11 -3.89
CA ALA A 426 -28.72 -2.62 -4.12
C ALA A 426 -28.60 -4.12 -3.82
N LEU A 427 -29.30 -4.61 -2.78
CA LEU A 427 -29.38 -6.03 -2.45
C LEU A 427 -30.05 -6.84 -3.56
N LEU A 428 -31.16 -6.35 -4.10
CA LEU A 428 -31.90 -7.00 -5.18
C LEU A 428 -31.06 -7.06 -6.46
N MET A 429 -30.40 -5.96 -6.82
CA MET A 429 -29.50 -5.90 -7.98
C MET A 429 -28.32 -6.88 -7.83
N ARG A 430 -27.63 -6.88 -6.68
CA ARG A 430 -26.52 -7.82 -6.41
C ARG A 430 -26.97 -9.27 -6.54
N ASP A 431 -28.13 -9.61 -5.97
CA ASP A 431 -28.66 -10.98 -6.00
C ASP A 431 -29.09 -11.39 -7.41
N ALA A 432 -29.68 -10.50 -8.18
CA ALA A 432 -30.01 -10.76 -9.58
C ALA A 432 -28.74 -11.04 -10.41
N ILE A 433 -27.67 -10.27 -10.20
CA ILE A 433 -26.38 -10.46 -10.88
C ILE A 433 -25.75 -11.79 -10.51
N ASN A 434 -25.64 -12.09 -9.21
CA ASN A 434 -25.01 -13.32 -8.72
C ASN A 434 -25.81 -14.60 -9.02
N ASN A 435 -27.12 -14.49 -9.24
CA ASN A 435 -27.95 -15.63 -9.62
C ASN A 435 -27.99 -15.88 -11.14
N ASN A 436 -27.33 -15.03 -11.95
CA ASN A 436 -27.25 -15.24 -13.39
C ASN A 436 -26.11 -16.22 -13.77
N ALA A 437 -26.48 -17.35 -14.39
CA ALA A 437 -25.54 -18.40 -14.76
C ALA A 437 -24.53 -17.99 -15.86
N THR A 438 -24.89 -17.04 -16.73
CA THR A 438 -24.01 -16.56 -17.81
C THR A 438 -22.91 -15.66 -17.23
N LEU A 439 -23.28 -14.71 -16.37
CA LEU A 439 -22.32 -13.81 -15.71
C LEU A 439 -21.38 -14.57 -14.77
N THR A 440 -21.93 -15.44 -13.91
CA THR A 440 -21.12 -16.29 -13.03
C THR A 440 -20.20 -17.25 -13.81
N GLY A 441 -20.66 -17.76 -14.97
CA GLY A 441 -19.85 -18.56 -15.87
C GLY A 441 -18.69 -17.81 -16.53
N ALA A 442 -18.85 -16.50 -16.75
CA ALA A 442 -17.80 -15.58 -17.21
C ALA A 442 -16.87 -15.10 -16.06
N GLY A 443 -17.14 -15.53 -14.82
CA GLY A 443 -16.39 -15.10 -13.63
C GLY A 443 -16.79 -13.72 -13.11
N ILE A 444 -17.94 -13.19 -13.55
CA ILE A 444 -18.48 -11.92 -13.08
C ILE A 444 -19.27 -12.14 -11.78
N VAL A 445 -18.89 -11.44 -10.71
CA VAL A 445 -19.51 -11.55 -9.38
C VAL A 445 -19.76 -10.15 -8.81
N ALA A 446 -20.89 -9.97 -8.13
CA ALA A 446 -21.26 -8.72 -7.47
C ALA A 446 -21.08 -8.85 -5.95
N GLY A 447 -20.51 -7.82 -5.32
CA GLY A 447 -20.38 -7.70 -3.86
C GLY A 447 -20.58 -6.26 -3.40
N PHE A 448 -20.85 -6.05 -2.13
CA PHE A 448 -20.99 -4.69 -1.59
C PHE A 448 -19.64 -4.04 -1.25
N ALA A 449 -19.61 -2.71 -1.31
CA ALA A 449 -18.40 -1.92 -1.07
C ALA A 449 -17.80 -2.08 0.34
N SER A 450 -18.60 -2.29 1.39
CA SER A 450 -18.09 -2.54 2.75
C SER A 450 -17.40 -3.90 2.91
N GLY A 451 -17.47 -4.78 1.92
CA GLY A 451 -17.02 -6.17 2.00
C GLY A 451 -17.95 -7.09 2.80
N ALA A 452 -18.92 -6.55 3.54
CA ALA A 452 -20.00 -7.34 4.12
C ALA A 452 -20.98 -7.74 3.01
N ASN A 453 -21.12 -9.04 2.73
CA ASN A 453 -22.09 -9.57 1.75
C ASN A 453 -23.26 -10.30 2.45
N PRO A 454 -24.16 -9.58 3.13
CA PRO A 454 -25.29 -10.17 3.83
C PRO A 454 -26.35 -10.68 2.86
N THR A 455 -27.07 -11.74 3.24
CA THR A 455 -28.13 -12.35 2.42
C THR A 455 -29.53 -11.77 2.67
N VAL A 456 -29.69 -10.81 3.60
CA VAL A 456 -31.02 -10.36 4.05
C VAL A 456 -31.15 -8.84 4.15
N THR A 457 -30.16 -8.13 4.69
CA THR A 457 -30.19 -6.67 4.84
C THR A 457 -28.81 -6.09 4.60
N SER A 458 -28.71 -5.08 3.73
CA SER A 458 -27.47 -4.32 3.47
C SER A 458 -27.54 -2.94 4.12
N THR A 459 -26.37 -2.36 4.40
CA THR A 459 -26.22 -0.93 4.71
C THR A 459 -25.51 -0.16 3.59
N ASP A 460 -25.18 -0.85 2.50
CA ASP A 460 -24.50 -0.30 1.34
C ASP A 460 -25.45 -0.18 0.16
N ASN A 461 -25.40 0.96 -0.51
CA ASN A 461 -26.07 1.24 -1.79
C ASN A 461 -25.12 1.11 -3.01
N VAL A 462 -23.88 0.67 -2.80
CA VAL A 462 -22.85 0.52 -3.84
C VAL A 462 -22.51 -0.96 -4.05
N ILE A 463 -22.58 -1.39 -5.31
CA ILE A 463 -22.28 -2.76 -5.75
C ILE A 463 -21.01 -2.75 -6.59
N ASN A 464 -19.98 -3.43 -6.08
CA ASN A 464 -18.73 -3.68 -6.79
C ASN A 464 -18.88 -4.91 -7.70
N LEU A 465 -18.43 -4.80 -8.94
CA LEU A 465 -18.41 -5.91 -9.89
C LEU A 465 -16.97 -6.42 -10.06
N ASP A 466 -16.77 -7.71 -9.82
CA ASP A 466 -15.51 -8.43 -9.99
C ASP A 466 -15.53 -9.20 -11.31
N GLY A 467 -14.43 -9.20 -12.06
CA GLY A 467 -14.28 -9.94 -13.31
C GLY A 467 -14.11 -9.05 -14.54
N PRO A 468 -14.11 -9.62 -15.76
CA PRO A 468 -13.91 -8.89 -17.01
C PRO A 468 -15.16 -8.09 -17.41
N VAL A 469 -15.59 -7.13 -16.60
CA VAL A 469 -16.91 -6.50 -16.72
C VAL A 469 -16.91 -5.31 -17.67
N VAL A 470 -17.93 -5.25 -18.53
CA VAL A 470 -18.29 -4.07 -19.32
C VAL A 470 -19.76 -3.75 -19.06
N VAL A 471 -20.06 -2.51 -18.69
CA VAL A 471 -21.42 -1.97 -18.55
C VAL A 471 -21.56 -0.78 -19.48
N ASP A 472 -22.72 -0.62 -20.07
CA ASP A 472 -23.01 0.52 -20.93
C ASP A 472 -22.99 1.82 -20.10
N VAL A 473 -22.14 2.77 -20.49
CA VAL A 473 -21.68 3.90 -19.65
C VAL A 473 -22.56 5.15 -19.80
N ASP A 474 -23.60 5.08 -20.63
CA ASP A 474 -24.53 6.20 -20.87
C ASP A 474 -25.65 6.30 -19.79
N ASP A 475 -25.58 5.48 -18.74
CA ASP A 475 -26.54 5.42 -17.64
C ASP A 475 -26.00 6.10 -16.35
N PRO A 476 -26.73 7.04 -15.71
CA PRO A 476 -26.35 7.69 -14.44
C PRO A 476 -26.08 6.74 -13.26
N LEU A 477 -26.36 5.44 -13.40
CA LEU A 477 -26.14 4.39 -12.40
C LEU A 477 -24.67 3.94 -12.24
N THR A 478 -23.79 4.29 -13.17
CA THR A 478 -22.41 3.75 -13.21
C THR A 478 -21.36 4.74 -12.71
N VAL A 479 -20.45 4.28 -11.85
CA VAL A 479 -19.26 5.03 -11.43
C VAL A 479 -18.02 4.20 -11.77
N PRO A 480 -17.21 4.60 -12.77
CA PRO A 480 -15.95 3.93 -13.06
C PRO A 480 -14.96 4.22 -11.93
N TYR A 481 -14.42 3.16 -11.31
CA TYR A 481 -13.30 3.28 -10.40
C TYR A 481 -12.02 2.97 -11.18
N SER A 482 -11.18 3.99 -11.37
CA SER A 482 -9.93 3.88 -12.14
C SER A 482 -8.69 4.19 -11.30
N ASP A 483 -8.82 4.25 -9.98
CA ASP A 483 -7.68 4.48 -9.11
C ASP A 483 -6.96 3.15 -8.86
N THR A 484 -5.69 3.12 -9.24
CA THR A 484 -4.80 1.98 -9.00
C THR A 484 -4.08 2.14 -7.66
N GLY A 485 -3.63 1.03 -7.08
CA GLY A 485 -2.78 1.03 -5.89
C GLY A 485 -1.36 1.58 -6.16
N ASP A 486 -0.49 1.46 -5.15
CA ASP A 486 0.92 1.87 -5.27
C ASP A 486 1.64 1.02 -6.31
N ASP A 487 1.76 1.55 -7.52
CA ASP A 487 2.59 0.94 -8.56
C ASP A 487 3.99 1.54 -8.55
N ASN A 488 4.97 0.66 -8.79
CA ASN A 488 6.31 1.12 -9.15
C ASN A 488 6.22 1.75 -10.54
N ALA A 489 6.85 2.92 -10.72
CA ALA A 489 7.02 3.46 -12.05
C ALA A 489 7.64 2.39 -12.98
N PRO A 490 6.99 2.04 -14.10
CA PRO A 490 7.54 1.11 -15.06
C PRO A 490 8.84 1.67 -15.62
N ARG A 491 9.86 0.80 -15.74
CA ARG A 491 11.09 1.16 -16.47
C ARG A 491 10.85 0.96 -17.95
N GLU A 492 10.47 2.03 -18.62
CA GLU A 492 10.51 2.06 -20.08
C GLU A 492 11.97 2.28 -20.51
N GLN A 493 12.56 1.26 -21.11
CA GLN A 493 13.81 1.43 -21.84
C GLN A 493 13.45 1.84 -23.27
N GLY A 494 13.33 3.15 -23.48
CA GLY A 494 13.07 3.72 -24.80
C GLY A 494 14.25 3.48 -25.75
N GLN A 495 13.94 3.33 -27.03
CA GLN A 495 14.93 3.32 -28.10
C GLN A 495 14.90 4.68 -28.80
N VAL A 496 16.05 5.35 -28.87
CA VAL A 496 16.20 6.54 -29.71
C VAL A 496 16.70 6.10 -31.07
N VAL A 497 15.97 6.48 -32.12
CA VAL A 497 16.37 6.27 -33.51
C VAL A 497 16.53 7.64 -34.16
N ILE A 498 17.72 7.95 -34.66
CA ILE A 498 18.01 9.11 -35.49
C ILE A 498 18.25 8.58 -36.89
N GLY A 499 17.32 8.80 -37.81
CA GLY A 499 17.54 8.38 -39.18
C GLY A 499 16.85 9.21 -40.24
N GLN A 500 17.36 9.10 -41.46
CA GLN A 500 16.86 9.82 -42.64
C GLN A 500 16.90 11.35 -42.47
N ASN A 501 17.95 11.85 -41.81
CA ASN A 501 18.18 13.29 -41.65
C ASN A 501 19.36 13.76 -42.50
N ILE A 502 19.30 15.02 -42.92
CA ILE A 502 20.44 15.77 -43.46
C ILE A 502 20.85 16.80 -42.41
N ILE A 503 22.06 16.64 -41.86
CA ILE A 503 22.60 17.51 -40.81
C ILE A 503 23.91 18.10 -41.32
N SER A 504 23.92 19.42 -41.55
CA SER A 504 25.10 20.10 -42.07
C SER A 504 25.49 21.36 -41.29
N ASP A 505 26.74 21.78 -41.50
CA ASP A 505 27.26 23.09 -41.09
C ASP A 505 27.17 23.35 -39.57
N SER A 506 27.22 22.30 -38.75
CA SER A 506 27.23 22.43 -37.30
C SER A 506 28.58 22.94 -36.80
N LEU A 507 28.54 23.78 -35.76
CA LEU A 507 29.75 24.23 -35.06
C LEU A 507 30.44 23.09 -34.28
N GLY A 508 29.66 22.08 -33.87
CA GLY A 508 30.14 20.89 -33.15
C GLY A 508 30.19 19.65 -34.04
N PHE A 509 29.88 18.50 -33.43
CA PHE A 509 29.50 17.29 -34.18
C PHE A 509 28.07 17.43 -34.69
N GLY A 510 27.75 16.82 -35.83
CA GLY A 510 26.38 16.78 -36.34
C GLY A 510 25.44 15.99 -35.42
N ILE A 511 25.90 14.84 -34.91
CA ILE A 511 25.20 14.07 -33.87
C ILE A 511 26.15 13.87 -32.70
N SER A 512 25.73 14.27 -31.50
CA SER A 512 26.48 14.08 -30.27
C SER A 512 25.68 13.23 -29.29
N MET A 513 26.22 12.05 -28.96
CA MET A 513 25.67 11.10 -28.02
C MET A 513 26.65 10.99 -26.86
N VAL A 514 26.39 11.71 -25.78
CA VAL A 514 27.31 11.81 -24.65
C VAL A 514 26.64 11.23 -23.42
N SER A 515 27.31 10.30 -22.75
CA SER A 515 27.07 10.02 -21.34
C SER A 515 27.96 10.96 -20.53
N THR A 516 27.37 11.86 -19.75
CA THR A 516 28.12 12.78 -18.88
C THR A 516 27.92 12.41 -17.42
N VAL A 517 28.95 12.66 -16.60
CA VAL A 517 28.77 12.90 -15.15
C VAL A 517 27.79 14.06 -15.00
N ILE A 518 26.94 14.14 -13.96
CA ILE A 518 26.17 15.36 -13.65
C ILE A 518 27.16 16.52 -13.70
N ASP A 519 27.16 17.26 -14.79
CA ASP A 519 27.86 18.53 -14.87
C ASP A 519 26.95 19.57 -14.22
N ALA A 520 27.49 20.75 -13.97
CA ALA A 520 26.75 21.84 -13.36
C ALA A 520 25.50 22.27 -14.18
N ASP A 521 25.32 21.71 -15.38
CA ASP A 521 24.29 22.03 -16.35
C ASP A 521 23.13 21.01 -16.39
N GLY A 522 23.19 19.93 -15.60
CA GLY A 522 22.04 19.06 -15.31
C GLY A 522 21.69 18.04 -16.39
N ASN A 523 22.66 17.61 -17.20
CA ASN A 523 22.43 16.58 -18.21
C ASN A 523 22.13 15.20 -17.59
N PRO A 524 21.09 14.47 -18.07
CA PRO A 524 20.69 13.19 -17.52
C PRO A 524 21.72 12.09 -17.82
N HIS A 525 22.04 11.29 -16.81
CA HIS A 525 22.91 10.12 -16.91
C HIS A 525 22.27 8.97 -17.68
N GLN A 526 23.11 8.17 -18.34
CA GLN A 526 22.72 6.80 -18.65
C GLN A 526 22.53 6.02 -17.34
N GLY A 527 21.35 5.43 -17.17
CA GLY A 527 21.04 4.65 -15.97
C GLY A 527 21.99 3.46 -15.81
N PRO A 528 22.13 2.92 -14.58
CA PRO A 528 22.99 1.77 -14.34
C PRO A 528 22.50 0.56 -15.14
N VAL A 529 23.45 -0.27 -15.54
CA VAL A 529 23.19 -1.50 -16.28
C VAL A 529 22.26 -2.40 -15.49
N ARG A 530 21.27 -2.96 -16.18
CA ARG A 530 20.33 -3.89 -15.58
C ARG A 530 20.99 -5.26 -15.41
N VAL A 531 20.98 -5.77 -14.18
CA VAL A 531 21.29 -7.17 -13.90
C VAL A 531 20.02 -7.97 -14.16
N GLY A 532 20.07 -8.83 -15.18
CA GLY A 532 18.99 -9.75 -15.50
C GLY A 532 19.11 -11.05 -14.71
N ARG A 533 18.42 -12.09 -15.19
CA ARG A 533 18.66 -13.46 -14.72
C ARG A 533 20.11 -13.89 -14.92
N GLU A 534 20.69 -13.47 -16.05
CA GLU A 534 22.10 -13.60 -16.34
C GLU A 534 22.82 -12.28 -16.04
N LEU A 535 24.06 -12.39 -15.58
CA LEU A 535 24.85 -11.22 -15.21
C LEU A 535 25.38 -10.52 -16.47
N ASN A 536 25.15 -9.20 -16.56
CA ASN A 536 25.69 -8.39 -17.65
C ASN A 536 27.15 -8.00 -17.37
N THR A 537 28.07 -8.96 -17.50
CA THR A 537 29.50 -8.78 -17.20
C THR A 537 30.21 -7.76 -18.09
N PHE A 538 29.63 -7.45 -19.26
CA PHE A 538 30.15 -6.47 -20.21
C PHE A 538 29.58 -5.07 -19.99
N ASN A 539 28.65 -4.92 -19.05
CA ASN A 539 27.99 -3.65 -18.73
C ASN A 539 27.27 -3.02 -19.94
N LEU A 540 26.83 -3.83 -20.91
CA LEU A 540 26.22 -3.33 -22.13
C LEU A 540 24.85 -2.74 -21.86
N LEU A 541 24.61 -1.53 -22.35
CA LEU A 541 23.31 -0.88 -22.32
C LEU A 541 22.83 -0.63 -23.75
N PRO A 542 21.58 -0.98 -24.12
CA PRO A 542 20.98 -0.52 -25.37
C PRO A 542 21.17 0.99 -25.55
N GLY A 543 21.80 1.38 -26.66
CA GLY A 543 22.07 2.77 -27.01
C GLY A 543 21.23 3.24 -28.19
N VAL A 544 21.59 4.41 -28.71
CA VAL A 544 20.94 5.07 -29.85
C VAL A 544 21.20 4.29 -31.15
N VAL A 545 20.21 4.25 -32.03
CA VAL A 545 20.38 3.80 -33.42
C VAL A 545 20.48 5.02 -34.32
N VAL A 546 21.57 5.15 -35.06
CA VAL A 546 21.82 6.21 -36.03
C VAL A 546 21.87 5.60 -37.41
N THR A 547 20.84 5.78 -38.23
CA THR A 547 20.70 5.08 -39.52
C THR A 547 20.39 6.00 -40.67
N ASP A 548 21.01 5.80 -41.84
CA ASP A 548 20.61 6.49 -43.08
C ASP A 548 20.62 8.03 -42.96
N ASN A 549 21.59 8.61 -42.24
CA ASN A 549 21.74 10.07 -42.15
C ASN A 549 22.88 10.56 -43.04
N ILE A 550 22.71 11.77 -43.59
CA ILE A 550 23.76 12.52 -44.26
C ILE A 550 24.28 13.58 -43.29
N LEU A 551 25.57 13.50 -42.93
CA LEU A 551 26.22 14.45 -42.03
C LEU A 551 27.35 15.16 -42.77
N ALA A 552 27.19 16.45 -43.05
CA ALA A 552 28.07 17.17 -43.97
C ALA A 552 28.67 18.45 -43.36
N ASN A 553 29.93 18.74 -43.63
CA ASN A 553 30.57 20.04 -43.31
C ASN A 553 30.48 20.48 -41.83
N ASN A 554 30.34 19.51 -40.91
CA ASN A 554 30.30 19.78 -39.48
C ASN A 554 31.72 20.02 -38.95
N THR A 555 31.92 21.05 -38.12
CA THR A 555 33.26 21.57 -37.80
C THR A 555 34.11 20.61 -36.98
N LEU A 556 33.53 19.91 -35.99
CA LEU A 556 34.29 18.93 -35.19
C LEU A 556 34.22 17.51 -35.80
N GLY A 557 33.16 17.20 -36.52
CA GLY A 557 32.95 15.86 -37.05
C GLY A 557 31.51 15.48 -37.33
N GLY A 558 31.30 14.23 -37.78
CA GLY A 558 29.96 13.70 -38.03
C GLY A 558 29.27 13.29 -36.74
N ILE A 559 29.74 12.19 -36.13
CA ILE A 559 29.11 11.54 -34.99
C ILE A 559 30.12 11.46 -33.85
N SER A 560 29.72 11.88 -32.64
CA SER A 560 30.45 11.61 -31.41
C SER A 560 29.63 10.70 -30.50
N LEU A 561 30.22 9.60 -30.05
CA LEU A 561 29.66 8.67 -29.08
C LEU A 561 30.61 8.57 -27.89
N SER A 562 30.10 8.86 -26.69
CA SER A 562 30.82 8.68 -25.44
C SER A 562 29.99 7.83 -24.47
N GLY A 563 30.61 6.82 -23.87
CA GLY A 563 30.13 6.22 -22.63
C GLY A 563 30.64 6.98 -21.41
N ASP A 564 30.64 6.31 -20.25
CA ASP A 564 31.14 6.87 -18.99
C ASP A 564 32.60 6.47 -18.73
N ALA A 565 33.39 7.42 -18.23
CA ALA A 565 34.77 7.17 -17.83
C ALA A 565 34.85 6.31 -16.55
N THR A 566 35.76 5.33 -16.52
CA THR A 566 35.95 4.42 -15.36
C THR A 566 36.66 5.14 -14.20
N ALA A 567 35.97 5.96 -13.42
CA ALA A 567 36.52 6.67 -12.26
C ALA A 567 36.55 5.79 -10.98
N GLY A 568 37.05 4.55 -11.09
CA GLY A 568 37.14 3.61 -9.96
C GLY A 568 35.88 2.78 -9.67
N GLN A 569 34.81 2.96 -10.46
CA GLN A 569 33.64 2.10 -10.52
C GLN A 569 33.43 1.61 -11.96
N THR A 570 32.83 0.44 -12.13
CA THR A 570 32.52 -0.12 -13.44
C THR A 570 31.45 0.74 -14.14
N ALA A 571 31.80 1.33 -15.27
CA ALA A 571 30.91 2.21 -16.05
C ALA A 571 29.93 1.42 -16.92
N ALA A 572 28.77 2.02 -17.21
CA ALA A 572 27.89 1.52 -18.25
C ALA A 572 28.53 1.67 -19.64
N VAL A 573 28.32 0.68 -20.50
CA VAL A 573 28.91 0.60 -21.85
C VAL A 573 27.78 0.75 -22.87
N PRO A 574 27.59 1.93 -23.49
CA PRO A 574 26.54 2.11 -24.48
C PRO A 574 26.81 1.31 -25.75
N PHE A 575 25.82 0.49 -26.12
CA PHE A 575 25.75 -0.27 -27.36
C PHE A 575 24.89 0.47 -28.39
N ALA A 576 25.51 1.40 -29.12
CA ALA A 576 24.85 2.10 -30.22
C ALA A 576 24.97 1.33 -31.55
N ARG A 577 24.00 1.52 -32.45
CA ARG A 577 24.05 0.96 -33.81
C ARG A 577 24.15 2.12 -34.79
N ILE A 578 25.25 2.22 -35.52
CA ILE A 578 25.48 3.33 -36.47
C ILE A 578 25.62 2.71 -37.86
N ILE A 579 24.56 2.85 -38.65
CA ILE A 579 24.34 2.05 -39.88
C ILE A 579 24.11 2.99 -41.06
N ASN A 580 24.71 2.72 -42.23
CA ASN A 580 24.36 3.42 -43.47
C ASN A 580 24.40 4.96 -43.39
N ASN A 581 25.28 5.57 -42.60
CA ASN A 581 25.39 7.03 -42.60
C ASN A 581 26.43 7.47 -43.64
N THR A 582 26.20 8.62 -44.28
CA THR A 582 27.17 9.27 -45.16
C THR A 582 27.71 10.50 -44.45
N ILE A 583 28.99 10.46 -44.07
CA ILE A 583 29.65 11.50 -43.29
C ILE A 583 30.74 12.12 -44.15
N VAL A 584 30.58 13.40 -44.47
CA VAL A 584 31.50 14.12 -45.36
C VAL A 584 32.01 15.40 -44.69
N GLY A 585 33.33 15.53 -44.61
CA GLY A 585 34.01 16.69 -44.05
C GLY A 585 34.52 17.68 -45.10
N ASN A 586 35.44 18.53 -44.67
CA ASN A 586 36.15 19.52 -45.52
C ASN A 586 37.69 19.40 -45.41
N GLY A 587 38.17 18.20 -45.07
CA GLY A 587 39.57 17.87 -44.75
C GLY A 587 39.95 18.09 -43.28
N THR A 588 38.99 18.43 -42.42
CA THR A 588 39.17 18.61 -40.97
C THR A 588 38.17 17.77 -40.16
N GLY A 589 38.33 17.71 -38.84
CA GLY A 589 37.42 16.98 -37.94
C GLY A 589 37.52 15.45 -38.02
N THR A 590 36.66 14.79 -37.25
CA THR A 590 36.59 13.32 -37.14
C THR A 590 35.23 12.81 -37.62
N GLY A 591 35.17 11.84 -38.52
CA GLY A 591 33.91 11.31 -39.04
C GLY A 591 33.06 10.70 -37.94
N ILE A 592 33.57 9.65 -37.30
CA ILE A 592 32.95 8.99 -36.15
C ILE A 592 33.97 8.94 -35.01
N GLN A 593 33.67 9.59 -33.89
CA GLN A 593 34.47 9.55 -32.67
C GLN A 593 33.80 8.65 -31.63
N ILE A 594 34.55 7.71 -31.09
CA ILE A 594 34.10 6.76 -30.06
C ILE A 594 35.03 6.90 -28.84
N SER A 595 34.45 7.25 -27.69
CA SER A 595 35.20 7.51 -26.46
C SER A 595 34.56 6.91 -25.20
N ASN A 596 35.35 6.81 -24.12
CA ASN A 596 34.91 6.48 -22.76
C ASN A 596 34.09 5.19 -22.65
N ASN A 597 34.71 4.03 -22.88
CA ASN A 597 34.08 2.70 -22.79
C ASN A 597 32.78 2.58 -23.60
N ALA A 598 32.67 3.24 -24.75
CA ALA A 598 31.57 2.98 -25.67
C ALA A 598 31.84 1.68 -26.46
N SER A 599 30.79 0.99 -26.88
CA SER A 599 30.91 -0.26 -27.65
C SER A 599 29.90 -0.34 -28.80
N PRO A 600 29.90 0.62 -29.74
CA PRO A 600 28.98 0.62 -30.86
C PRO A 600 29.25 -0.52 -31.85
N THR A 601 28.26 -0.79 -32.70
CA THR A 601 28.46 -1.48 -33.97
C THR A 601 28.30 -0.49 -35.12
N LEU A 602 29.35 -0.32 -35.91
CA LEU A 602 29.38 0.46 -37.13
C LEU A 602 29.20 -0.48 -38.33
N LEU A 603 28.23 -0.20 -39.19
CA LEU A 603 27.97 -1.00 -40.38
C LEU A 603 27.67 -0.11 -41.60
N ASN A 604 28.32 -0.37 -42.74
CA ASN A 604 27.98 0.23 -44.03
C ASN A 604 28.00 1.77 -44.08
N ASN A 605 28.75 2.45 -43.21
CA ASN A 605 28.85 3.91 -43.25
C ASN A 605 29.93 4.35 -44.26
N ILE A 606 29.76 5.54 -44.83
CA ILE A 606 30.75 6.24 -45.64
C ILE A 606 31.36 7.36 -44.78
N VAL A 607 32.69 7.43 -44.70
CA VAL A 607 33.44 8.54 -44.10
C VAL A 607 34.40 9.12 -45.13
N ALA A 608 34.16 10.36 -45.55
CA ALA A 608 34.90 11.01 -46.63
C ALA A 608 35.37 12.42 -46.28
N ASP A 609 36.53 12.81 -46.82
CA ASP A 609 37.08 14.17 -46.74
C ASP A 609 37.24 14.67 -45.28
N LEU A 610 37.75 13.85 -44.37
CA LEU A 610 37.96 14.21 -42.96
C LEU A 610 39.45 14.21 -42.57
N ASN A 611 39.81 14.79 -41.42
CA ASN A 611 41.15 14.56 -40.88
C ASN A 611 41.29 13.13 -40.36
N VAL A 612 40.28 12.63 -39.63
CA VAL A 612 40.19 11.24 -39.20
C VAL A 612 38.85 10.66 -39.61
N GLY A 613 38.80 9.52 -40.29
CA GLY A 613 37.55 8.84 -40.64
C GLY A 613 36.84 8.31 -39.39
N ILE A 614 37.49 7.38 -38.68
CA ILE A 614 37.01 6.82 -37.41
C ILE A 614 38.09 6.94 -36.34
N ASP A 615 37.74 7.53 -35.21
CA ASP A 615 38.60 7.60 -34.03
C ASP A 615 38.03 6.76 -32.90
N VAL A 616 38.75 5.72 -32.48
CA VAL A 616 38.39 4.84 -31.36
C VAL A 616 39.40 5.01 -30.24
N ASP A 617 38.95 5.46 -29.08
CA ASP A 617 39.82 5.55 -27.91
C ASP A 617 40.14 4.16 -27.34
N PRO A 618 41.28 3.97 -26.63
CA PRO A 618 41.68 2.66 -26.13
C PRO A 618 40.66 1.99 -25.17
N SER A 619 39.83 2.78 -24.47
CA SER A 619 38.80 2.23 -23.58
C SER A 619 37.59 1.66 -24.34
N SER A 620 37.40 2.05 -25.59
CA SER A 620 36.28 1.61 -26.46
C SER A 620 36.68 0.50 -27.45
N SER A 621 37.72 -0.27 -27.13
CA SER A 621 38.27 -1.35 -27.98
C SER A 621 37.32 -2.52 -28.25
N THR A 622 36.14 -2.54 -27.63
CA THR A 622 35.09 -3.55 -27.87
C THR A 622 34.12 -3.15 -28.98
N SER A 623 34.34 -1.99 -29.62
CA SER A 623 33.60 -1.53 -30.79
C SER A 623 33.71 -2.52 -31.95
N VAL A 624 32.60 -2.75 -32.66
CA VAL A 624 32.56 -3.61 -33.85
C VAL A 624 32.46 -2.70 -35.07
N ILE A 625 33.37 -2.87 -36.03
CA ILE A 625 33.43 -2.05 -37.24
C ILE A 625 33.41 -2.98 -38.46
N GLY A 626 32.48 -2.75 -39.39
CA GLY A 626 32.39 -3.54 -40.61
C GLY A 626 31.73 -2.79 -41.76
N GLY A 627 32.05 -3.19 -42.99
CA GLY A 627 31.41 -2.65 -44.20
C GLY A 627 31.66 -1.16 -44.42
N MET A 628 32.72 -0.57 -43.86
CA MET A 628 32.99 0.86 -43.98
C MET A 628 33.49 1.25 -45.38
N VAL A 629 33.21 2.48 -45.82
CA VAL A 629 33.84 3.10 -47.00
C VAL A 629 34.63 4.32 -46.56
N TYR A 630 35.88 4.43 -47.02
CA TYR A 630 36.79 5.53 -46.72
C TYR A 630 37.21 6.23 -48.00
N ALA A 631 37.17 7.57 -48.01
CA ALA A 631 37.66 8.37 -49.13
C ALA A 631 38.33 9.65 -48.64
N ASN A 632 39.52 9.98 -49.15
CA ASN A 632 40.20 11.26 -48.89
C ASN A 632 40.38 11.66 -47.41
N ASN A 633 40.40 10.71 -46.48
CA ASN A 633 40.70 11.04 -45.08
C ASN A 633 42.22 11.15 -44.90
N ALA A 634 42.69 12.05 -44.03
CA ALA A 634 44.12 12.08 -43.70
C ALA A 634 44.54 10.84 -42.90
N THR A 635 43.63 10.27 -42.12
CA THR A 635 43.75 8.96 -41.46
C THR A 635 42.38 8.28 -41.47
N ASP A 636 42.27 7.10 -42.09
CA ASP A 636 40.97 6.42 -42.22
C ASP A 636 40.43 5.90 -40.88
N ALA A 637 41.27 5.24 -40.07
CA ALA A 637 40.88 4.76 -38.75
C ALA A 637 42.09 4.74 -37.79
N THR A 638 41.88 5.06 -36.51
CA THR A 638 42.96 5.06 -35.50
C THR A 638 43.26 3.70 -34.88
N ASP A 639 42.30 2.77 -34.90
CA ASP A 639 42.45 1.38 -34.41
C ASP A 639 42.40 0.37 -35.57
N THR A 640 41.23 0.13 -36.15
CA THR A 640 41.02 -0.78 -37.29
C THR A 640 40.04 -0.19 -38.30
N LYS A 641 40.23 -0.51 -39.59
CA LYS A 641 39.24 -0.19 -40.65
C LYS A 641 38.01 -1.11 -40.62
N GLY A 642 38.05 -2.16 -39.79
CA GLY A 642 37.01 -3.17 -39.71
C GLY A 642 37.02 -4.16 -40.87
N ASP A 643 36.11 -5.13 -40.81
CA ASP A 643 36.00 -6.15 -41.86
C ASP A 643 35.31 -5.59 -43.11
N PHE A 644 35.71 -6.07 -44.28
CA PHE A 644 35.13 -5.70 -45.58
C PHE A 644 35.17 -4.19 -45.89
N SER A 645 36.16 -3.46 -45.38
CA SER A 645 36.35 -2.03 -45.69
C SER A 645 36.64 -1.80 -47.18
N ILE A 646 36.13 -0.69 -47.73
CA ILE A 646 36.43 -0.22 -49.09
C ILE A 646 37.17 1.11 -48.97
N ASP A 647 38.33 1.20 -49.62
CA ASP A 647 39.09 2.43 -49.75
C ASP A 647 38.94 2.96 -51.17
N ILE A 648 38.43 4.19 -51.32
CA ILE A 648 38.27 4.84 -52.62
C ILE A 648 39.61 5.47 -53.04
N ASP A 649 40.16 5.03 -54.17
CA ASP A 649 41.38 5.61 -54.73
C ASP A 649 41.06 6.79 -55.66
N THR A 650 40.79 7.94 -55.03
CA THR A 650 40.51 9.18 -55.77
C THR A 650 41.71 9.65 -56.61
N ALA A 651 42.93 9.23 -56.26
CA ALA A 651 44.13 9.53 -57.06
C ALA A 651 44.19 8.69 -58.35
N ALA A 652 43.61 7.49 -58.34
CA ALA A 652 43.35 6.69 -59.54
C ALA A 652 42.14 7.19 -60.36
N GLY A 653 41.37 8.14 -59.82
CA GLY A 653 40.21 8.74 -60.45
C GLY A 653 38.88 8.07 -60.09
N ASP A 654 38.85 7.22 -59.06
CA ASP A 654 37.62 6.61 -58.58
C ASP A 654 36.71 7.68 -57.98
N ALA A 655 35.50 7.83 -58.54
CA ALA A 655 34.50 8.77 -58.04
C ALA A 655 33.61 8.07 -57.01
N LEU A 656 33.36 8.75 -55.88
CA LEU A 656 32.43 8.27 -54.85
C LEU A 656 31.05 8.93 -55.00
N PHE A 657 31.01 10.25 -55.08
CA PHE A 657 29.78 11.04 -55.14
C PHE A 657 29.63 11.74 -56.49
N GLN A 658 28.39 11.98 -56.91
CA GLN A 658 28.06 12.71 -58.13
C GLN A 658 28.59 14.15 -58.08
N ASP A 659 28.36 14.89 -56.98
CA ASP A 659 28.89 16.25 -56.78
C ASP A 659 28.89 16.65 -55.29
N ALA A 660 29.84 16.12 -54.53
CA ALA A 660 29.98 16.41 -53.10
C ALA A 660 30.27 17.88 -52.79
N THR A 661 30.89 18.63 -53.72
CA THR A 661 31.24 20.05 -53.51
C THR A 661 30.00 20.92 -53.38
N ASN A 662 28.92 20.54 -54.07
CA ASN A 662 27.63 21.23 -54.02
C ASN A 662 26.60 20.50 -53.12
N GLY A 663 27.04 19.55 -52.28
CA GLY A 663 26.16 18.83 -51.36
C GLY A 663 25.35 17.69 -51.99
N ASN A 664 25.65 17.30 -53.24
CA ASN A 664 25.03 16.13 -53.87
C ASN A 664 25.84 14.87 -53.56
N TYR A 665 25.42 14.18 -52.51
CA TYR A 665 26.02 12.94 -52.02
C TYR A 665 25.45 11.67 -52.65
N TYR A 666 24.64 11.79 -53.72
CA TYR A 666 24.21 10.64 -54.49
C TYR A 666 25.43 9.94 -55.10
N LEU A 667 25.46 8.61 -55.10
CA LEU A 667 26.65 7.87 -55.52
C LEU A 667 26.93 8.06 -57.01
N ALA A 668 28.20 8.30 -57.35
CA ALA A 668 28.64 8.43 -58.73
C ALA A 668 28.44 7.09 -59.48
N PRO A 669 28.11 7.11 -60.78
CA PRO A 669 28.00 5.88 -61.57
C PRO A 669 29.26 5.01 -61.46
N GLY A 670 29.10 3.75 -61.09
CA GLY A 670 30.20 2.78 -60.94
C GLY A 670 31.05 2.98 -59.67
N ALA A 671 30.62 3.81 -58.72
CA ALA A 671 31.27 3.91 -57.41
C ALA A 671 31.32 2.54 -56.72
N LEU A 672 32.44 2.23 -56.07
CA LEU A 672 32.65 0.94 -55.39
C LEU A 672 31.70 0.73 -54.19
N ALA A 673 31.04 1.78 -53.72
CA ALA A 673 30.04 1.71 -52.67
C ALA A 673 28.69 1.13 -53.14
N ILE A 674 28.45 1.09 -54.46
CA ILE A 674 27.22 0.56 -55.06
C ILE A 674 27.19 -0.98 -54.92
N ASP A 675 26.02 -1.53 -54.61
CA ASP A 675 25.76 -2.98 -54.51
C ASP A 675 26.79 -3.72 -53.65
N SER A 676 27.16 -3.12 -52.51
CA SER A 676 28.28 -3.57 -51.68
C SER A 676 27.95 -3.65 -50.19
N ALA A 677 26.72 -3.30 -49.79
CA ALA A 677 26.31 -3.29 -48.40
C ALA A 677 26.20 -4.70 -47.80
N VAL A 678 26.45 -4.79 -46.50
CA VAL A 678 26.10 -5.96 -45.70
C VAL A 678 24.64 -5.84 -45.28
N ASP A 679 23.75 -6.67 -45.84
CA ASP A 679 22.30 -6.56 -45.61
C ASP A 679 21.85 -6.77 -44.16
N SER A 680 22.48 -7.71 -43.46
CA SER A 680 22.22 -7.96 -42.05
C SER A 680 23.41 -8.55 -41.31
N VAL A 681 23.48 -8.27 -40.01
CA VAL A 681 24.43 -8.84 -39.07
C VAL A 681 23.67 -9.36 -37.87
N VAL A 682 24.01 -10.56 -37.41
CA VAL A 682 23.41 -11.18 -36.22
C VAL A 682 23.64 -10.31 -34.97
N GLU A 683 22.76 -10.41 -33.97
CA GLU A 683 22.97 -9.72 -32.71
C GLU A 683 24.26 -10.22 -32.03
N ARG A 684 24.92 -9.33 -31.29
CA ARG A 684 26.10 -9.66 -30.50
C ARG A 684 25.80 -10.75 -29.48
N ASP A 685 26.70 -11.72 -29.37
CA ASP A 685 26.59 -12.84 -28.41
C ASP A 685 26.37 -12.37 -26.97
N GLU A 686 26.98 -11.24 -26.58
CA GLU A 686 26.84 -10.66 -25.24
C GLU A 686 25.42 -10.17 -24.97
N MET A 687 24.75 -9.60 -25.98
CA MET A 687 23.35 -9.16 -25.87
C MET A 687 22.38 -10.34 -25.98
N HIS A 688 22.66 -11.31 -26.84
CA HIS A 688 21.89 -12.56 -26.95
C HIS A 688 21.84 -13.31 -25.60
N THR A 689 22.99 -13.42 -24.93
CA THR A 689 23.11 -14.09 -23.62
C THR A 689 22.27 -13.41 -22.54
N LEU A 690 22.12 -12.08 -22.60
CA LEU A 690 21.29 -11.31 -21.66
C LEU A 690 19.78 -11.41 -21.97
N LYS A 691 19.42 -11.44 -23.25
CA LYS A 691 18.02 -11.35 -23.73
C LYS A 691 17.32 -12.71 -23.80
N SER A 692 18.01 -13.76 -24.26
CA SER A 692 17.40 -15.08 -24.46
C SER A 692 16.75 -15.68 -23.21
N PRO A 693 17.29 -15.53 -21.97
CA PRO A 693 16.64 -16.06 -20.76
C PRO A 693 15.39 -15.27 -20.34
N LEU A 694 15.23 -14.05 -20.87
CA LEU A 694 14.05 -13.20 -20.69
C LEU A 694 12.97 -13.49 -21.75
N GLY A 695 13.21 -14.44 -22.66
CA GLY A 695 12.31 -14.74 -23.78
C GLY A 695 12.30 -13.66 -24.86
N ILE A 696 13.24 -12.72 -24.84
CA ILE A 696 13.36 -11.67 -25.85
C ILE A 696 14.17 -12.22 -27.01
N ALA A 697 13.59 -12.17 -28.22
CA ALA A 697 14.24 -12.62 -29.44
C ALA A 697 15.44 -11.74 -29.81
N ASP A 698 16.33 -12.32 -30.62
CA ASP A 698 17.46 -11.58 -31.16
C ASP A 698 16.99 -10.41 -32.01
N SER A 699 17.66 -9.29 -31.87
CA SER A 699 17.48 -8.07 -32.64
C SER A 699 18.71 -7.91 -33.54
N PRO A 700 18.78 -8.64 -34.67
CA PRO A 700 19.85 -8.46 -35.63
C PRO A 700 19.86 -7.03 -36.14
N ILE A 701 21.03 -6.58 -36.56
CA ILE A 701 21.20 -5.33 -37.29
C ILE A 701 20.76 -5.60 -38.72
N ILE A 702 19.71 -4.93 -39.16
CA ILE A 702 19.15 -5.07 -40.51
C ILE A 702 19.28 -3.71 -41.19
N VAL A 703 19.73 -3.71 -42.43
CA VAL A 703 19.76 -2.51 -43.27
C VAL A 703 18.35 -2.14 -43.73
N SER A 704 17.99 -0.87 -43.59
CA SER A 704 16.71 -0.31 -44.04
C SER A 704 16.40 -0.67 -45.50
N SER A 705 15.11 -0.80 -45.82
CA SER A 705 14.66 -0.99 -47.21
C SER A 705 14.57 0.34 -47.97
N TYR A 706 14.64 1.46 -47.27
CA TYR A 706 14.59 2.81 -47.81
C TYR A 706 15.82 3.61 -47.38
N ASP A 707 16.25 4.51 -48.23
CA ASP A 707 17.40 5.37 -48.01
C ASP A 707 17.03 6.68 -47.28
N ALA A 708 17.96 7.62 -47.19
CA ALA A 708 17.79 8.89 -46.47
C ALA A 708 16.72 9.81 -47.04
N ILE A 709 16.37 9.68 -48.32
CA ILE A 709 15.32 10.48 -48.97
C ILE A 709 14.00 9.71 -49.12
N GLY A 710 13.94 8.48 -48.60
CA GLY A 710 12.77 7.62 -48.67
C GLY A 710 12.66 6.85 -49.99
N GLN A 711 13.72 6.83 -50.81
CA GLN A 711 13.78 6.01 -52.01
C GLN A 711 14.01 4.55 -51.63
N ARG A 712 13.36 3.62 -52.34
CA ARG A 712 13.54 2.19 -52.09
C ARG A 712 14.92 1.76 -52.57
N ARG A 713 15.68 1.08 -51.71
CA ARG A 713 17.00 0.52 -52.06
C ARG A 713 16.86 -0.68 -52.99
N VAL A 714 17.55 -0.68 -54.14
CA VAL A 714 17.45 -1.73 -55.17
C VAL A 714 18.77 -1.92 -55.91
N ASP A 715 18.90 -3.09 -56.56
CA ASP A 715 20.03 -3.46 -57.42
C ASP A 715 20.28 -2.43 -58.54
N ASP A 716 21.53 -1.96 -58.67
CA ASP A 716 21.96 -1.23 -59.87
C ASP A 716 22.31 -2.24 -60.97
N PRO A 717 21.49 -2.37 -62.04
CA PRO A 717 21.70 -3.39 -63.06
C PRO A 717 22.99 -3.18 -63.88
N SER A 718 23.67 -2.04 -63.72
CA SER A 718 24.93 -1.71 -64.38
C SER A 718 26.17 -2.08 -63.57
N VAL A 719 26.00 -2.45 -62.29
CA VAL A 719 27.08 -2.86 -61.39
C VAL A 719 27.02 -4.36 -61.14
N SER A 720 28.18 -4.97 -60.90
CA SER A 720 28.26 -6.39 -60.54
C SER A 720 28.63 -6.50 -59.07
N THR A 721 27.72 -7.08 -58.29
CA THR A 721 27.90 -7.24 -56.84
C THR A 721 29.20 -7.98 -56.49
N PRO A 722 30.01 -7.52 -55.53
CA PRO A 722 31.20 -8.23 -55.05
C PRO A 722 30.86 -9.61 -54.47
N THR A 723 31.63 -10.64 -54.82
CA THR A 723 31.40 -12.01 -54.32
C THR A 723 31.76 -12.13 -52.84
N GLY A 724 30.82 -12.61 -52.00
CA GLY A 724 31.12 -13.13 -50.65
C GLY A 724 30.59 -12.33 -49.45
N ILE A 725 29.59 -11.46 -49.62
CA ILE A 725 29.07 -10.60 -48.54
C ILE A 725 27.54 -10.78 -48.39
N GLY A 726 27.06 -11.71 -47.57
CA GLY A 726 25.62 -11.80 -47.26
C GLY A 726 24.69 -12.30 -48.39
N HIS A 727 23.38 -12.36 -48.10
CA HIS A 727 22.36 -12.98 -48.97
C HIS A 727 21.68 -12.03 -49.96
N GLU A 728 21.84 -10.70 -49.82
CA GLU A 728 21.22 -9.67 -50.67
C GLU A 728 22.18 -8.45 -50.77
N VAL A 729 23.14 -8.49 -51.69
CA VAL A 729 24.20 -7.46 -51.87
C VAL A 729 23.73 -6.23 -52.66
N PHE A 730 22.47 -6.16 -53.04
CA PHE A 730 21.89 -5.15 -53.93
C PHE A 730 21.63 -3.77 -53.30
N LYS A 731 22.22 -3.51 -52.14
CA LYS A 731 22.05 -2.24 -51.42
C LYS A 731 23.39 -1.53 -51.39
N ASP A 732 23.31 -0.21 -51.43
CA ASP A 732 24.49 0.62 -51.37
C ASP A 732 24.93 0.90 -49.94
N ARG A 733 26.23 1.11 -49.77
CA ARG A 733 26.77 1.63 -48.51
C ARG A 733 26.52 3.13 -48.43
N GLY A 734 26.30 3.61 -47.21
CA GLY A 734 25.95 5.00 -46.94
C GLY A 734 24.46 5.28 -46.97
N ALA A 735 24.12 6.55 -46.81
CA ALA A 735 22.77 7.02 -46.52
C ALA A 735 21.84 7.02 -47.74
N LEU A 736 22.40 7.10 -48.94
CA LEU A 736 21.67 7.11 -50.20
C LEU A 736 21.91 5.82 -50.96
N ASP A 737 20.95 5.48 -51.82
CA ASP A 737 21.02 4.34 -52.72
C ASP A 737 20.91 4.81 -54.16
N ARG A 738 21.66 4.22 -55.08
CA ARG A 738 21.61 4.55 -56.49
C ARG A 738 20.49 3.76 -57.17
N ALA A 739 19.25 4.12 -56.85
CA ALA A 739 18.06 3.40 -57.27
C ALA A 739 17.23 4.11 -58.37
N ASP A 740 17.53 5.37 -58.67
CA ASP A 740 16.91 6.14 -59.76
C ASP A 740 17.63 5.91 -61.09
N PHE A 741 16.93 5.27 -62.04
CA PHE A 741 17.41 5.01 -63.40
C PHE A 741 16.64 5.78 -64.48
N VAL A 742 15.64 6.58 -64.09
CA VAL A 742 14.73 7.26 -65.01
C VAL A 742 14.53 8.70 -64.53
N GLY A 743 15.21 9.64 -65.18
CA GLY A 743 15.11 11.05 -64.79
C GLY A 743 13.72 11.68 -65.02
N PRO A 744 13.53 12.93 -64.54
CA PRO A 744 12.25 13.62 -64.51
C PRO A 744 11.64 13.81 -65.90
N GLN A 745 10.31 13.79 -65.96
CA GLN A 745 9.53 14.10 -67.15
C GLN A 745 9.07 15.56 -67.12
N ALA A 746 9.12 16.22 -68.27
CA ALA A 746 8.61 17.58 -68.41
C ALA A 746 7.13 17.56 -68.83
N VAL A 747 6.26 18.21 -68.07
CA VAL A 747 4.82 18.31 -68.34
C VAL A 747 4.42 19.79 -68.41
N ILE A 748 3.73 20.17 -69.48
CA ILE A 748 3.20 21.53 -69.61
C ILE A 748 1.99 21.68 -68.67
N VAL A 749 2.09 22.62 -67.72
CA VAL A 749 1.03 22.91 -66.74
C VAL A 749 0.33 24.24 -67.02
N SER A 750 0.92 25.11 -67.84
CA SER A 750 0.26 26.29 -68.38
C SER A 750 0.75 26.60 -69.80
N PRO A 751 -0.15 26.71 -70.79
CA PRO A 751 -1.57 26.37 -70.72
C PRO A 751 -1.77 24.86 -70.48
N LEU A 752 -2.86 24.48 -69.81
CA LEU A 752 -3.22 23.07 -69.64
C LEU A 752 -3.54 22.44 -71.00
N ASP A 753 -2.98 21.26 -71.27
CA ASP A 753 -3.25 20.52 -72.51
C ASP A 753 -4.76 20.21 -72.68
N ASN A 754 -5.21 20.20 -73.94
CA ASN A 754 -6.58 19.91 -74.36
C ASN A 754 -7.64 20.82 -73.70
N THR A 755 -7.28 22.07 -73.42
CA THR A 755 -8.19 23.10 -72.91
C THR A 755 -8.48 24.18 -73.97
N ALA A 756 -9.23 25.23 -73.62
CA ALA A 756 -9.55 26.28 -74.59
C ALA A 756 -8.31 27.03 -75.15
N PRO A 757 -7.26 27.30 -74.36
CA PRO A 757 -6.00 27.88 -74.82
C PRO A 757 -5.09 26.94 -75.63
N ASP A 758 -5.13 25.62 -75.38
CA ASP A 758 -4.36 24.61 -76.12
C ASP A 758 -5.24 23.44 -76.55
N ARG A 759 -5.49 23.32 -77.86
CA ARG A 759 -6.37 22.29 -78.44
C ARG A 759 -5.63 21.13 -79.09
N ASN A 760 -4.29 21.11 -79.01
CA ASN A 760 -3.50 20.07 -79.63
C ASN A 760 -3.23 18.95 -78.60
N PRO A 761 -3.60 17.69 -78.86
CA PRO A 761 -3.43 16.59 -77.91
C PRO A 761 -1.98 16.09 -77.77
N ALA A 762 -0.98 16.89 -78.15
CA ALA A 762 0.41 16.51 -78.12
C ALA A 762 1.11 17.23 -76.97
N ASP A 763 1.63 16.47 -76.00
CA ASP A 763 2.22 16.91 -74.72
C ASP A 763 3.36 17.96 -74.83
N THR A 764 3.86 18.24 -76.03
CA THR A 764 4.98 19.15 -76.31
C THR A 764 4.64 20.27 -77.30
N ILE A 765 3.38 20.37 -77.75
CA ILE A 765 2.96 21.34 -78.77
C ILE A 765 1.75 22.11 -78.28
N ILE A 766 1.91 23.42 -78.14
CA ILE A 766 0.83 24.33 -77.76
C ILE A 766 0.18 24.94 -79.01
N GLU A 767 -1.10 24.69 -79.27
CA GLU A 767 -1.87 25.36 -80.34
C GLU A 767 -2.70 26.52 -79.81
N ILE A 768 -2.26 27.75 -80.07
CA ILE A 768 -2.94 28.98 -79.62
C ILE A 768 -3.80 29.55 -80.76
N ARG A 769 -5.06 29.93 -80.48
CA ARG A 769 -5.92 30.65 -81.43
C ARG A 769 -6.57 31.88 -80.81
N ASN A 770 -6.32 33.05 -81.41
CA ASN A 770 -6.91 34.35 -81.04
C ASN A 770 -6.70 34.73 -79.56
N GLN A 771 -5.57 34.33 -78.97
CA GLN A 771 -5.16 34.70 -77.62
C GLN A 771 -3.65 34.95 -77.59
N ASP A 772 -3.21 35.87 -76.74
CA ASP A 772 -1.80 36.06 -76.43
C ASP A 772 -1.43 35.13 -75.27
N LEU A 773 -0.25 34.52 -75.33
CA LEU A 773 0.27 33.66 -74.27
C LEU A 773 1.35 34.42 -73.50
N GLU A 774 1.09 34.73 -72.24
CA GLU A 774 2.01 35.49 -71.38
C GLU A 774 3.03 34.60 -70.67
N VAL A 775 2.72 33.32 -70.46
CA VAL A 775 3.66 32.37 -69.84
C VAL A 775 3.42 30.95 -70.33
N ILE A 776 4.51 30.23 -70.61
CA ILE A 776 4.52 28.77 -70.70
C ILE A 776 5.13 28.26 -69.40
N ALA A 777 4.36 27.49 -68.61
CA ALA A 777 4.86 26.84 -67.42
C ALA A 777 5.00 25.33 -67.67
N ILE A 778 6.20 24.81 -67.43
CA ILE A 778 6.56 23.41 -67.58
C ILE A 778 6.99 22.90 -66.22
N GLN A 779 6.26 21.96 -65.65
CA GLN A 779 6.63 21.30 -64.41
C GLN A 779 7.48 20.05 -64.72
N LEU A 780 8.59 19.89 -64.01
CA LEU A 780 9.35 18.65 -64.00
C LEU A 780 8.73 17.75 -62.95
N VAL A 781 8.28 16.57 -63.36
CA VAL A 781 7.63 15.59 -62.50
C VAL A 781 8.37 14.27 -62.58
N GLU A 782 8.67 13.72 -61.41
CA GLU A 782 9.04 12.32 -61.28
C GLU A 782 7.76 11.49 -61.48
N SER A 783 7.66 10.75 -62.59
CA SER A 783 6.38 10.13 -62.94
C SER A 783 6.08 8.92 -62.05
N GLU A 784 4.94 8.92 -61.36
CA GLU A 784 4.34 7.69 -60.77
C GLU A 784 3.82 6.71 -61.86
N ASN A 785 4.00 7.04 -63.14
CA ASN A 785 3.48 6.29 -64.27
C ASN A 785 4.32 5.01 -64.54
N SER A 786 4.12 3.99 -63.70
CA SER A 786 4.28 2.55 -63.98
C SER A 786 5.63 2.00 -64.52
N ARG A 787 6.69 2.80 -64.68
CA ARG A 787 8.02 2.30 -65.08
C ARG A 787 9.09 2.43 -64.02
N ASP A 788 8.95 3.40 -63.12
CA ASP A 788 9.75 3.47 -61.92
C ASP A 788 8.84 3.17 -60.72
N LEU A 789 9.00 1.97 -60.14
CA LEU A 789 8.28 1.54 -58.94
C LEU A 789 9.06 1.91 -57.66
N ASN A 790 10.22 2.56 -57.78
CA ASN A 790 11.16 2.81 -56.69
C ASN A 790 11.12 4.28 -56.19
N GLY A 791 10.49 5.18 -56.97
CA GLY A 791 10.42 6.61 -56.70
C GLY A 791 11.67 7.35 -57.17
N GLY A 792 11.52 8.58 -57.66
CA GLY A 792 12.63 9.39 -58.17
C GLY A 792 13.50 10.02 -57.06
N SER A 793 14.76 10.30 -57.37
CA SER A 793 15.71 10.95 -56.46
C SER A 793 15.56 12.48 -56.39
N GLY A 794 14.65 13.04 -57.20
CA GLY A 794 14.37 14.47 -57.31
C GLY A 794 15.16 15.16 -58.41
N VAL A 795 14.82 16.43 -58.66
CA VAL A 795 15.44 17.23 -59.72
C VAL A 795 16.73 17.88 -59.23
N LEU A 796 17.82 17.72 -59.99
CA LEU A 796 19.04 18.51 -59.76
C LEU A 796 18.84 19.94 -60.27
N ASP A 797 18.38 20.84 -59.40
CA ASP A 797 18.04 22.23 -59.71
C ASP A 797 19.11 23.00 -60.51
N SER A 798 20.39 22.79 -60.17
CA SER A 798 21.51 23.46 -60.83
C SER A 798 21.68 23.08 -62.31
N SER A 799 21.12 21.94 -62.71
CA SER A 799 21.09 21.46 -64.10
C SER A 799 19.96 22.08 -64.92
N VAL A 800 18.94 22.66 -64.27
CA VAL A 800 17.77 23.25 -64.92
C VAL A 800 18.09 24.66 -65.43
N GLN A 801 18.75 24.70 -66.58
CA GLN A 801 19.23 25.93 -67.21
C GLN A 801 18.45 26.25 -68.48
N SER A 802 18.42 27.52 -68.88
CA SER A 802 17.75 27.96 -70.12
C SER A 802 18.22 27.24 -71.39
N SER A 803 19.45 26.72 -71.39
CA SER A 803 20.03 25.92 -72.48
C SER A 803 19.42 24.53 -72.62
N ALA A 804 18.78 24.00 -71.58
CA ALA A 804 18.10 22.71 -71.58
C ALA A 804 16.72 22.76 -72.26
N VAL A 805 16.18 23.97 -72.50
CA VAL A 805 14.87 24.16 -73.13
C VAL A 805 15.04 24.76 -74.52
N THR A 806 14.41 24.14 -75.52
CA THR A 806 14.34 24.70 -76.88
C THR A 806 12.90 24.96 -77.26
N LEU A 807 12.57 26.23 -77.49
CA LEU A 807 11.23 26.66 -77.89
C LEU A 807 11.20 26.99 -79.38
N PHE A 808 10.17 26.51 -80.08
CA PHE A 808 9.92 26.84 -81.48
C PHE A 808 8.56 27.52 -81.61
N ARG A 809 8.47 28.55 -82.44
CA ARG A 809 7.21 29.15 -82.91
C ARG A 809 7.10 28.97 -84.41
N ASP A 810 6.09 28.23 -84.88
CA ASP A 810 5.85 27.94 -86.30
C ASP A 810 7.09 27.40 -87.05
N GLY A 811 7.91 26.59 -86.36
CA GLY A 811 9.15 26.03 -86.91
C GLY A 811 10.38 26.95 -86.84
N VAL A 812 10.25 28.16 -86.31
CA VAL A 812 11.37 29.08 -86.03
C VAL A 812 11.80 28.92 -84.58
N ARG A 813 13.09 28.67 -84.34
CA ARG A 813 13.64 28.60 -82.98
C ARG A 813 13.58 30.00 -82.34
N LEU A 814 13.11 30.06 -81.11
CA LEU A 814 13.13 31.25 -80.27
C LEU A 814 14.40 31.25 -79.41
N GLU A 815 15.02 32.41 -79.24
CA GLU A 815 16.26 32.58 -78.49
C GLU A 815 15.99 33.15 -77.08
N PRO A 816 16.50 32.52 -76.02
CA PRO A 816 16.34 33.01 -74.66
C PRO A 816 16.96 34.40 -74.50
N ARG A 817 16.33 35.26 -73.67
CA ARG A 817 16.61 36.69 -73.43
C ARG A 817 16.26 37.65 -74.58
N PHE A 818 15.91 37.15 -75.76
CA PHE A 818 15.43 37.97 -76.88
C PHE A 818 13.94 37.76 -77.13
N ASP A 819 13.53 36.50 -77.25
CA ASP A 819 12.15 36.13 -77.58
C ASP A 819 11.34 35.71 -76.35
N TYR A 820 12.01 35.22 -75.30
CA TYR A 820 11.41 34.85 -74.01
C TYR A 820 12.42 34.97 -72.86
N THR A 821 11.93 35.11 -71.64
CA THR A 821 12.70 35.04 -70.39
C THR A 821 12.51 33.68 -69.75
N PHE A 822 13.62 33.06 -69.32
CA PHE A 822 13.60 31.79 -68.59
C PHE A 822 13.69 32.08 -67.09
N GLU A 823 12.73 31.55 -66.33
CA GLU A 823 12.74 31.52 -64.87
C GLU A 823 12.54 30.08 -64.39
N TYR A 824 13.21 29.70 -63.31
CA TYR A 824 13.05 28.38 -62.70
C TYR A 824 12.69 28.54 -61.22
N ASP A 825 11.65 27.84 -60.81
CA ASP A 825 11.11 27.77 -59.47
C ASP A 825 11.46 26.41 -58.88
N SER A 826 12.60 26.35 -58.21
CA SER A 826 13.16 25.11 -57.63
C SER A 826 12.34 24.55 -56.46
N ALA A 827 11.39 25.31 -55.91
CA ALA A 827 10.53 24.80 -54.84
C ALA A 827 9.38 23.94 -55.38
N ASN A 828 9.01 24.13 -56.65
CA ASN A 828 7.89 23.44 -57.30
C ASN A 828 8.32 22.68 -58.56
N ASP A 829 9.62 22.72 -58.88
CA ASP A 829 10.22 22.21 -60.11
C ASP A 829 9.56 22.76 -61.38
N ILE A 830 9.20 24.06 -61.39
CA ILE A 830 8.50 24.71 -62.51
C ILE A 830 9.44 25.65 -63.29
N ILE A 831 9.59 25.38 -64.57
CA ILE A 831 10.18 26.30 -65.55
C ILE A 831 9.08 27.23 -66.06
N ARG A 832 9.33 28.55 -66.08
CA ARG A 832 8.47 29.56 -66.69
C ARG A 832 9.19 30.23 -67.86
N LEU A 833 8.52 30.25 -69.02
CA LEU A 833 8.96 30.97 -70.22
C LEU A 833 8.01 32.15 -70.44
N ILE A 834 8.49 33.38 -70.19
CA ILE A 834 7.71 34.64 -70.20
C ILE A 834 8.04 35.47 -71.44
#